data_AF-A0A364NBU6-F1
#
_entry.id   AF-A0A364NBU6-F1
#
_cell.length_a   1.000
_cell.length_b   1.000
_cell.length_c   1.000
_cell.angle_alpha   90.00
_cell.angle_beta   90.00
_cell.angle_gamma   90.00
#
_symmetry.space_group_name_H-M   'P 1'
#
loop_
_entity.id
_entity.type
_entity.pdbx_description
1 polymer ?
#
loop_
_entity_poly.entity_id
_entity_poly.type
_entity_poly.pdbx_seq_one_letter_code
_entity_poly.pdbx_strand_id
1 'polypeptide(L)'
;MSVELDPVELGFKRPFQHEVSQTLRLKNPHSDPVAFKVKTTAPKQPNSGRIEPGKDVEVQILLQAMKEDPPPDAKCRDKFLVQSVLITADKEFTNVGSLWSHIEQTNKSSIQEKKIRVLFLAPDDAGPNATPAKTNGLSRDSMAPSPSPSHEAVTPQRGVSDASGPVSVPQDRPSDSKNLGEIRNETFNPATGGGAQSAFNSAAASVSNAMPSSGDVEAQLAEAKAQIARLTQQVSEATGLRQRKTGSAQDSKQQMSTATTQQAPAGGVPVQITALLHPDVQKFKPTALRMGKAVRHRGPDWSGNWIANDTILVHERLSIVGVESGAQPLVNEEETVSLAVNGEIYNHRILRKSLKNPYNFKTHSDCEVIIPLYLEHDIDAPRKLDGMFSWVLHDKAQDRVIAARDPIGITTFYMGRSSTTPGAVFFASELKCLHPVCDNIISFPPGHVYDSKTDSLTRYYDPKWLVEPENIPSTPVDYKELRHSFERSVRKRMMAEVPFGVLLSGGLDSSLVASIAQRETLRLNEATRKKAAASTGNASEQQNQLVGIDDSNELQTDLLLGQLNSFSIGLPNAPDAIAAQEVANFLGTKHHTFTFTIEDGLNALTDVIFHLETFDVTTIRASTPMFLLSRKIKAMGVKMVLSGEGSDEIFGGYLYFHNAPDKAAFHQECIRRVKNLHLADCLRANKSTSAWGVEARVPFLDKEFLNTAMNIDPADKLIDRDAGRIEKYILRKAFDTTDEPETAPYLPDKILWRQKEQFSDGVGYGWIDALKDNAELHVTDEMMKNPKPEWGNDIPDSKEAYWYRCMFDEHFPSYCADTVMRWTPTWSNQTDPSGRAIGVHEQKYAHAK
;
A
#
# COMPACT_ATOMS: atom_id res chain seq x y z
N MET A 1 -3.78 -38.69 2.34
CA MET A 1 -2.52 -38.00 2.00
C MET A 1 -2.25 -38.21 0.52
N SER A 2 -2.16 -37.13 -0.25
CA SER A 2 -1.90 -37.17 -1.69
C SER A 2 -0.45 -37.52 -2.05
N VAL A 3 0.50 -37.43 -1.12
CA VAL A 3 1.90 -37.87 -1.31
C VAL A 3 2.45 -38.67 -0.13
N GLU A 4 3.31 -39.63 -0.41
CA GLU A 4 4.15 -40.36 0.55
C GLU A 4 5.52 -39.66 0.67
N LEU A 5 6.07 -39.62 1.88
CA LEU A 5 7.36 -38.98 2.18
C LEU A 5 8.39 -40.05 2.52
N ASP A 6 9.56 -40.01 1.86
CA ASP A 6 10.69 -40.89 2.16
C ASP A 6 12.01 -40.08 2.18
N PRO A 7 12.72 -40.00 3.33
CA PRO A 7 12.35 -40.56 4.64
C PRO A 7 11.21 -39.79 5.32
N VAL A 8 10.54 -40.43 6.30
CA VAL A 8 9.44 -39.81 7.07
C VAL A 8 9.94 -38.72 8.04
N GLU A 9 11.20 -38.81 8.46
CA GLU A 9 11.91 -37.86 9.32
C GLU A 9 13.22 -37.44 8.64
N LEU A 10 13.57 -36.16 8.70
CA LEU A 10 14.81 -35.63 8.10
C LEU A 10 15.83 -35.30 9.20
N GLY A 11 17.01 -35.89 9.10
CA GLY A 11 18.12 -35.62 10.02
C GLY A 11 19.16 -34.69 9.41
N PHE A 12 19.39 -33.52 9.99
CA PHE A 12 20.50 -32.63 9.61
C PHE A 12 21.66 -32.83 10.57
N LYS A 13 22.89 -32.96 10.04
CA LYS A 13 24.09 -33.19 10.85
C LYS A 13 24.77 -31.87 11.20
N ARG A 14 25.26 -31.77 12.43
CA ARG A 14 26.11 -30.67 12.90
C ARG A 14 27.49 -30.73 12.22
N PRO A 15 28.17 -29.60 12.04
CA PRO A 15 27.83 -28.24 12.54
C PRO A 15 26.81 -27.49 11.66
N PHE A 16 26.01 -26.60 12.25
CA PHE A 16 25.00 -25.77 11.56
C PHE A 16 25.45 -24.31 11.34
N GLN A 17 26.72 -23.96 11.52
CA GLN A 17 27.24 -22.63 11.17
C GLN A 17 27.37 -22.40 9.65
N HIS A 18 27.05 -23.41 8.85
CA HIS A 18 26.94 -23.32 7.40
C HIS A 18 25.63 -23.95 6.92
N GLU A 19 25.23 -23.63 5.71
CA GLU A 19 24.02 -24.18 5.08
C GLU A 19 24.16 -25.70 4.90
N VAL A 20 23.18 -26.45 5.41
CA VAL A 20 23.13 -27.92 5.28
C VAL A 20 21.84 -28.34 4.59
N SER A 21 21.92 -29.31 3.68
CA SER A 21 20.80 -29.79 2.88
C SER A 21 20.54 -31.28 3.07
N GLN A 22 19.28 -31.69 3.02
CA GLN A 22 18.86 -33.10 2.98
C GLN A 22 17.87 -33.34 1.84
N THR A 23 17.92 -34.51 1.23
CA THR A 23 17.00 -34.87 0.14
C THR A 23 15.74 -35.52 0.71
N LEU A 24 14.58 -35.05 0.26
CA LEU A 24 13.27 -35.63 0.56
C LEU A 24 12.62 -36.12 -0.73
N ARG A 25 12.23 -37.39 -0.76
CA ARG A 25 11.52 -37.99 -1.89
C ARG A 25 10.01 -37.95 -1.64
N LEU A 26 9.27 -37.41 -2.60
CA LEU A 26 7.81 -37.32 -2.60
C LEU A 26 7.27 -38.29 -3.64
N LYS A 27 6.46 -39.27 -3.22
CA LYS A 27 5.87 -40.26 -4.13
C LYS A 27 4.36 -40.07 -4.23
N ASN A 28 3.80 -40.19 -5.42
CA ASN A 28 2.36 -40.17 -5.65
C ASN A 28 1.81 -41.63 -5.72
N PRO A 29 1.11 -42.12 -4.68
CA PRO A 29 0.50 -43.45 -4.70
C PRO A 29 -0.88 -43.49 -5.38
N HIS A 30 -1.42 -42.33 -5.81
CA HIS A 30 -2.77 -42.23 -6.37
C HIS A 30 -2.77 -42.45 -7.89
N SER A 31 -3.96 -42.80 -8.42
CA SER A 31 -4.20 -42.95 -9.86
C SER A 31 -4.27 -41.62 -10.61
N ASP A 32 -4.42 -40.50 -9.89
CA ASP A 32 -4.50 -39.16 -10.44
C ASP A 32 -3.21 -38.37 -10.17
N PRO A 33 -2.82 -37.42 -11.04
CA PRO A 33 -1.65 -36.57 -10.82
C PRO A 33 -1.82 -35.73 -9.55
N VAL A 34 -0.70 -35.43 -8.88
CA VAL A 34 -0.70 -34.63 -7.64
C VAL A 34 0.18 -33.41 -7.80
N ALA A 35 -0.35 -32.24 -7.45
CA ALA A 35 0.45 -31.03 -7.28
C ALA A 35 0.97 -30.98 -5.83
N PHE A 36 2.23 -30.62 -5.65
CA PHE A 36 2.85 -30.44 -4.33
C PHE A 36 3.52 -29.06 -4.23
N LYS A 37 3.69 -28.58 -3.00
CA LYS A 37 4.41 -27.36 -2.62
C LYS A 37 5.11 -27.60 -1.30
N VAL A 38 6.42 -27.38 -1.24
CA VAL A 38 7.23 -27.54 -0.03
C VAL A 38 7.53 -26.16 0.55
N LYS A 39 7.26 -25.98 1.84
CA LYS A 39 7.59 -24.75 2.58
C LYS A 39 8.85 -24.99 3.41
N THR A 40 9.94 -24.34 3.03
CA THR A 40 11.25 -24.34 3.70
C THR A 40 11.72 -22.89 3.92
N THR A 41 12.79 -22.70 4.68
CA THR A 41 13.34 -21.38 5.04
C THR A 41 14.16 -20.71 3.91
N ALA A 42 14.58 -21.45 2.87
CA ALA A 42 15.09 -20.90 1.60
C ALA A 42 15.20 -22.00 0.52
N PRO A 43 14.93 -21.72 -0.77
CA PRO A 43 15.27 -22.65 -1.85
C PRO A 43 16.22 -22.09 -2.92
N LYS A 44 17.02 -23.01 -3.51
CA LYS A 44 17.78 -22.79 -4.76
C LYS A 44 17.10 -23.39 -6.01
N GLN A 45 15.94 -24.06 -5.87
CA GLN A 45 15.18 -24.72 -6.96
C GLN A 45 13.64 -24.64 -6.74
N PRO A 46 12.77 -24.89 -7.75
CA PRO A 46 11.33 -24.63 -7.64
C PRO A 46 10.66 -25.43 -6.51
N ASN A 47 10.15 -24.72 -5.50
CA ASN A 47 9.52 -25.27 -4.29
C ASN A 47 8.10 -25.86 -4.51
N SER A 48 7.73 -26.16 -5.75
CA SER A 48 6.44 -26.77 -6.09
C SER A 48 6.52 -27.47 -7.44
N GLY A 49 5.77 -28.55 -7.61
CA GLY A 49 5.75 -29.31 -8.85
C GLY A 49 4.53 -30.21 -8.97
N ARG A 50 4.53 -31.05 -10.01
CA ARG A 50 3.50 -32.04 -10.31
C ARG A 50 4.15 -33.43 -10.34
N ILE A 51 3.49 -34.41 -9.73
CA ILE A 51 3.93 -35.81 -9.67
C ILE A 51 2.86 -36.65 -10.37
N GLU A 52 3.23 -37.28 -11.48
CA GLU A 52 2.33 -38.18 -12.20
C GLU A 52 2.01 -39.45 -11.40
N PRO A 53 0.89 -40.15 -11.68
CA PRO A 53 0.52 -41.39 -10.99
C PRO A 53 1.66 -42.41 -10.93
N GLY A 54 1.96 -42.90 -9.73
CA GLY A 54 3.02 -43.89 -9.50
C GLY A 54 4.45 -43.38 -9.66
N LYS A 55 4.67 -42.09 -9.93
CA LYS A 55 5.99 -41.46 -9.99
C LYS A 55 6.38 -40.83 -8.66
N ASP A 56 7.64 -40.42 -8.59
CA ASP A 56 8.22 -39.72 -7.46
C ASP A 56 9.13 -38.58 -7.94
N VAL A 57 9.41 -37.66 -7.02
CA VAL A 57 10.28 -36.50 -7.23
C VAL A 57 11.14 -36.29 -5.99
N GLU A 58 12.39 -35.89 -6.19
CA GLU A 58 13.30 -35.52 -5.11
C GLU A 58 13.34 -34.01 -4.94
N VAL A 59 13.27 -33.56 -3.68
CA VAL A 59 13.33 -32.15 -3.31
C VAL A 59 14.42 -31.96 -2.27
N GLN A 60 15.30 -30.99 -2.49
CA GLN A 60 16.30 -30.62 -1.49
C GLN A 60 15.69 -29.69 -0.43
N ILE A 61 15.77 -30.11 0.83
CA ILE A 61 15.35 -29.34 1.99
C ILE A 61 16.60 -28.72 2.62
N LEU A 62 16.64 -27.39 2.70
CA LEU A 62 17.77 -26.64 3.23
C LEU A 62 17.47 -26.13 4.64
N LEU A 63 18.46 -26.25 5.53
CA LEU A 63 18.51 -25.59 6.82
C LEU A 63 19.53 -24.46 6.73
N GLN A 64 19.11 -23.23 7.05
CA GLN A 64 19.96 -22.05 7.00
C GLN A 64 21.06 -22.10 8.08
N ALA A 65 22.20 -21.48 7.79
CA ALA A 65 23.28 -21.33 8.74
C ALA A 65 22.80 -20.57 9.98
N MET A 66 23.14 -21.09 11.16
CA MET A 66 22.84 -20.49 12.45
C MET A 66 24.09 -19.76 12.98
N LYS A 67 23.90 -18.65 13.71
CA LYS A 67 25.02 -17.91 14.34
C LYS A 67 25.86 -18.79 15.28
N GLU A 68 25.20 -19.70 16.00
CA GLU A 68 25.81 -20.67 16.90
C GLU A 68 25.05 -22.00 16.83
N ASP A 69 25.74 -23.10 17.15
CA ASP A 69 25.12 -24.43 17.15
C ASP A 69 24.15 -24.56 18.34
N PRO A 70 22.89 -24.99 18.13
CA PRO A 70 21.95 -25.21 19.23
C PRO A 70 22.49 -26.25 20.23
N PRO A 71 22.04 -26.29 21.48
CA PRO A 71 22.38 -27.38 22.41
C PRO A 71 22.05 -28.79 21.85
N PRO A 72 22.76 -29.88 22.24
CA PRO A 72 22.53 -31.23 21.71
C PRO A 72 21.10 -31.77 21.88
N ASP A 73 20.37 -31.29 22.87
CA ASP A 73 18.96 -31.63 23.18
C ASP A 73 17.95 -30.69 22.50
N ALA A 74 18.41 -29.66 21.79
CA ALA A 74 17.55 -28.70 21.13
C ALA A 74 16.80 -29.34 19.97
N LYS A 75 15.48 -29.14 19.96
CA LYS A 75 14.60 -29.54 18.84
C LYS A 75 14.58 -28.44 17.79
N CYS A 76 14.59 -28.84 16.51
CA CYS A 76 14.39 -27.92 15.40
C CYS A 76 13.04 -27.19 15.57
N ARG A 77 13.08 -25.85 15.59
CA ARG A 77 11.89 -24.99 15.73
C ARG A 77 11.31 -24.56 14.39
N ASP A 78 12.04 -24.80 13.31
CA ASP A 78 11.62 -24.44 11.96
C ASP A 78 10.48 -25.33 11.48
N LYS A 79 9.52 -24.71 10.79
CA LYS A 79 8.30 -25.38 10.31
C LYS A 79 8.50 -25.85 8.87
N PHE A 80 9.09 -27.03 8.70
CA PHE A 80 9.14 -27.71 7.40
C PHE A 80 7.84 -28.46 7.14
N LEU A 81 7.16 -28.17 6.02
CA LEU A 81 5.94 -28.88 5.65
C LEU A 81 5.78 -29.03 4.13
N VAL A 82 5.07 -30.08 3.73
CA VAL A 82 4.65 -30.34 2.35
C VAL A 82 3.14 -30.15 2.26
N GLN A 83 2.69 -29.31 1.35
CA GLN A 83 1.29 -29.19 0.94
C GLN A 83 1.09 -29.98 -0.36
N SER A 84 -0.03 -30.68 -0.49
CA SER A 84 -0.36 -31.41 -1.72
C SER A 84 -1.86 -31.43 -2.00
N VAL A 85 -2.21 -31.56 -3.27
CA VAL A 85 -3.59 -31.61 -3.75
C VAL A 85 -3.69 -32.49 -5.00
N LEU A 86 -4.74 -33.30 -5.09
CA LEU A 86 -5.03 -34.12 -6.27
C LEU A 86 -5.49 -33.22 -7.43
N ILE A 87 -4.99 -33.50 -8.63
CA ILE A 87 -5.40 -32.82 -9.86
C ILE A 87 -6.50 -33.66 -10.50
N THR A 88 -7.74 -33.19 -10.39
CA THR A 88 -8.90 -33.79 -11.05
C THR A 88 -8.91 -33.46 -12.55
N ALA A 89 -9.64 -34.24 -13.37
CA ALA A 89 -9.63 -34.13 -14.83
C ALA A 89 -10.00 -32.73 -15.37
N ASP A 90 -10.83 -31.97 -14.65
CA ASP A 90 -11.18 -30.58 -14.95
C ASP A 90 -10.00 -29.59 -14.78
N LYS A 91 -8.92 -30.01 -14.12
CA LYS A 91 -7.76 -29.18 -13.77
C LYS A 91 -6.45 -29.63 -14.45
N GLU A 92 -6.53 -30.65 -15.31
CA GLU A 92 -5.38 -31.33 -15.90
C GLU A 92 -4.46 -30.43 -16.74
N PHE A 93 -5.02 -29.39 -17.37
CA PHE A 93 -4.32 -28.45 -18.26
C PHE A 93 -3.81 -27.17 -17.55
N THR A 94 -3.91 -27.08 -16.23
CA THR A 94 -3.54 -25.88 -15.47
C THR A 94 -2.06 -25.92 -15.09
N ASN A 95 -1.33 -24.81 -15.30
CA ASN A 95 0.05 -24.68 -14.80
C ASN A 95 0.06 -24.78 -13.26
N VAL A 96 1.05 -25.47 -12.69
CA VAL A 96 1.15 -25.73 -11.23
C VAL A 96 1.10 -24.45 -10.39
N GLY A 97 1.72 -23.35 -10.84
CA GLY A 97 1.69 -22.07 -10.14
C GLY A 97 0.30 -21.42 -10.11
N SER A 98 -0.42 -21.45 -11.24
CA SER A 98 -1.81 -20.97 -11.31
C SER A 98 -2.78 -21.88 -10.56
N LEU A 99 -2.51 -23.20 -10.55
CA LEU A 99 -3.31 -24.18 -9.83
C LEU A 99 -3.25 -23.93 -8.32
N TRP A 100 -2.04 -23.72 -7.77
CA TRP A 100 -1.87 -23.38 -6.35
C TRP A 100 -2.54 -22.05 -5.99
N SER A 101 -2.39 -21.03 -6.84
CA SER A 101 -3.02 -19.72 -6.62
C SER A 101 -4.55 -19.84 -6.60
N HIS A 102 -5.12 -20.62 -7.52
CA HIS A 102 -6.56 -20.86 -7.57
C HIS A 102 -7.06 -21.65 -6.36
N ILE A 103 -6.41 -22.76 -6.00
CA ILE A 103 -6.82 -23.62 -4.88
C ILE A 103 -6.70 -22.87 -3.55
N GLU A 104 -5.65 -22.07 -3.36
CA GLU A 104 -5.49 -21.22 -2.18
C GLU A 104 -6.58 -20.12 -2.09
N GLN A 105 -7.26 -19.76 -3.17
CA GLN A 105 -8.34 -18.77 -3.15
C GLN A 105 -9.73 -19.39 -3.05
N THR A 106 -9.96 -20.50 -3.76
CA THR A 106 -11.31 -21.06 -3.96
C THR A 106 -11.58 -22.34 -3.17
N ASN A 107 -10.55 -23.09 -2.77
CA ASN A 107 -10.73 -24.41 -2.17
C ASN A 107 -9.61 -24.79 -1.19
N LYS A 108 -9.32 -23.91 -0.22
CA LYS A 108 -8.29 -24.12 0.81
C LYS A 108 -8.45 -25.43 1.59
N SER A 109 -9.68 -25.89 1.80
CA SER A 109 -10.00 -27.13 2.50
C SER A 109 -9.52 -28.39 1.76
N SER A 110 -9.27 -28.32 0.45
CA SER A 110 -8.75 -29.45 -0.35
C SER A 110 -7.24 -29.66 -0.21
N ILE A 111 -6.51 -28.70 0.38
CA ILE A 111 -5.07 -28.77 0.58
C ILE A 111 -4.76 -29.71 1.74
N GLN A 112 -3.98 -30.75 1.48
CA GLN A 112 -3.49 -31.66 2.51
C GLN A 112 -2.08 -31.26 2.93
N GLU A 113 -1.88 -30.98 4.21
CA GLU A 113 -0.59 -30.57 4.78
C GLU A 113 0.05 -31.68 5.59
N LYS A 114 1.37 -31.88 5.42
CA LYS A 114 2.17 -32.79 6.24
C LYS A 114 3.41 -32.07 6.76
N LYS A 115 3.51 -31.96 8.08
CA LYS A 115 4.72 -31.45 8.75
C LYS A 115 5.81 -32.51 8.66
N ILE A 116 7.01 -32.10 8.26
CA ILE A 116 8.18 -32.95 8.26
C ILE A 116 8.81 -32.88 9.65
N ARG A 117 9.05 -34.02 10.27
CA ARG A 117 9.79 -34.05 11.55
C ARG A 117 11.27 -33.91 11.25
N VAL A 118 11.92 -32.95 11.89
CA VAL A 118 13.35 -32.67 11.71
C VAL A 118 14.12 -33.00 12.97
N LEU A 119 15.23 -33.72 12.81
CA LEU A 119 16.16 -34.13 13.86
C LEU A 119 17.53 -33.47 13.63
N PHE A 120 18.16 -33.04 14.71
CA PHE A 120 19.55 -32.60 14.68
C PHE A 120 20.44 -33.78 15.09
N LEU A 121 21.37 -34.17 14.22
CA LEU A 121 22.27 -35.30 14.36
C LEU A 121 23.68 -34.83 14.76
N ALA A 122 24.41 -35.69 15.45
CA ALA A 122 25.81 -35.47 15.82
C ALA A 122 26.73 -35.40 14.58
N PRO A 123 27.91 -34.76 14.68
CA PRO A 123 28.92 -34.77 13.61
C PRO A 123 29.47 -36.18 13.37
N ASP A 124 30.02 -36.43 12.18
CA ASP A 124 30.40 -37.77 11.69
C ASP A 124 31.61 -38.42 12.42
N ASP A 125 32.23 -37.74 13.40
CA ASP A 125 33.40 -38.22 14.18
C ASP A 125 33.13 -38.53 15.67
N ALA A 126 31.89 -38.88 16.03
CA ALA A 126 31.60 -39.39 17.37
C ALA A 126 31.94 -40.90 17.46
N GLY A 127 33.15 -41.22 17.94
CA GLY A 127 33.54 -42.56 18.37
C GLY A 127 32.60 -43.19 19.42
N PRO A 128 32.76 -44.49 19.74
CA PRO A 128 31.70 -45.35 20.28
C PRO A 128 31.41 -45.15 21.78
N ASN A 129 31.04 -43.93 22.20
CA ASN A 129 30.68 -43.62 23.59
C ASN A 129 29.58 -42.54 23.71
N ALA A 130 28.62 -42.51 22.79
CA ALA A 130 27.41 -41.70 22.94
C ALA A 130 26.19 -42.59 23.24
N THR A 131 25.57 -42.37 24.40
CA THR A 131 24.41 -43.11 24.92
C THR A 131 23.18 -42.89 24.02
N PRO A 132 22.40 -43.93 23.64
CA PRO A 132 21.31 -43.76 22.69
C PRO A 132 20.06 -43.14 23.33
N ALA A 133 19.54 -42.09 22.69
CA ALA A 133 18.19 -41.60 22.96
C ALA A 133 17.16 -42.59 22.39
N LYS A 134 16.20 -43.00 23.23
CA LYS A 134 15.20 -44.03 22.96
C LYS A 134 14.30 -43.68 21.76
N THR A 135 14.26 -44.56 20.76
CA THR A 135 13.16 -44.68 19.79
C THR A 135 12.46 -46.02 19.99
N ASN A 136 11.12 -46.00 19.99
CA ASN A 136 10.29 -47.19 19.88
C ASN A 136 10.45 -47.77 18.47
N GLY A 137 11.11 -48.92 18.37
CA GLY A 137 11.36 -49.61 17.11
C GLY A 137 10.20 -50.47 16.62
N LEU A 138 10.09 -50.56 15.29
CA LEU A 138 9.78 -51.79 14.58
C LEU A 138 10.87 -51.96 13.51
N SER A 139 11.60 -53.07 13.57
CA SER A 139 12.81 -53.37 12.80
C SER A 139 12.55 -54.31 11.62
N ARG A 140 13.36 -54.17 10.56
CA ARG A 140 13.99 -55.26 9.74
C ARG A 140 14.95 -54.60 8.72
N ASP A 141 16.26 -54.78 8.86
CA ASP A 141 17.12 -55.80 8.17
C ASP A 141 17.22 -55.59 6.65
N SER A 142 18.36 -55.59 5.93
CA SER A 142 19.81 -55.51 6.19
C SER A 142 20.51 -55.46 4.80
N MET A 143 21.82 -55.21 4.77
CA MET A 143 22.83 -55.39 3.69
C MET A 143 23.38 -54.17 2.93
N ALA A 144 24.71 -54.08 2.96
CA ALA A 144 25.65 -53.19 2.25
C ALA A 144 26.64 -54.09 1.44
N PRO A 145 27.73 -53.61 0.77
CA PRO A 145 27.95 -52.43 -0.10
C PRO A 145 28.77 -52.72 -1.41
N SER A 146 29.01 -51.65 -2.22
CA SER A 146 30.14 -51.34 -3.16
C SER A 146 30.05 -51.79 -4.64
N PRO A 147 30.81 -51.21 -5.62
CA PRO A 147 31.56 -49.92 -5.73
C PRO A 147 31.32 -49.11 -7.06
N SER A 148 31.99 -47.94 -7.19
CA SER A 148 32.00 -46.94 -8.30
C SER A 148 32.54 -47.42 -9.67
N PRO A 149 32.43 -46.62 -10.78
CA PRO A 149 33.52 -45.68 -11.14
C PRO A 149 33.14 -44.37 -11.90
N SER A 150 34.18 -43.55 -12.08
CA SER A 150 34.38 -42.18 -12.58
C SER A 150 34.40 -41.95 -14.10
N HIS A 151 34.36 -40.68 -14.54
CA HIS A 151 35.15 -40.17 -15.69
C HIS A 151 35.49 -38.65 -15.58
N GLU A 152 36.66 -38.30 -16.14
CA GLU A 152 37.48 -37.09 -16.02
C GLU A 152 37.20 -35.98 -17.06
N ALA A 153 37.77 -34.77 -16.83
CA ALA A 153 38.49 -33.98 -17.85
C ALA A 153 39.46 -32.95 -17.22
N VAL A 154 40.63 -32.76 -17.84
CA VAL A 154 41.85 -32.00 -17.42
C VAL A 154 41.98 -30.72 -18.31
N THR A 155 42.52 -29.56 -17.91
CA THR A 155 43.94 -29.03 -17.95
C THR A 155 43.90 -27.46 -17.98
N PRO A 156 44.99 -26.63 -17.90
CA PRO A 156 46.31 -26.63 -17.21
C PRO A 156 46.63 -25.34 -16.37
N GLN A 157 47.75 -25.37 -15.62
CA GLN A 157 48.44 -24.26 -14.91
C GLN A 157 49.81 -23.91 -15.54
N ARG A 158 50.29 -22.66 -15.33
CA ARG A 158 51.70 -22.24 -15.00
C ARG A 158 51.76 -20.70 -14.78
N GLY A 159 52.56 -20.07 -13.92
CA GLY A 159 53.63 -20.48 -12.99
C GLY A 159 54.16 -19.26 -12.19
N VAL A 160 54.91 -19.52 -11.12
CA VAL A 160 55.40 -18.59 -10.06
C VAL A 160 56.88 -18.25 -10.26
N SER A 161 57.34 -17.09 -9.74
CA SER A 161 58.75 -16.85 -9.39
C SER A 161 58.90 -15.99 -8.11
N ASP A 162 59.72 -16.47 -7.18
CA ASP A 162 60.14 -15.87 -5.89
C ASP A 162 61.28 -14.84 -6.03
N ALA A 163 61.36 -13.87 -5.11
CA ALA A 163 62.60 -13.38 -4.49
C ALA A 163 62.34 -12.52 -3.24
N SER A 164 63.27 -12.57 -2.28
CA SER A 164 63.14 -12.31 -0.84
C SER A 164 63.84 -11.05 -0.30
N GLY A 165 63.19 -10.37 0.67
CA GLY A 165 63.76 -9.64 1.85
C GLY A 165 64.27 -8.18 1.69
N PRO A 166 64.51 -7.40 2.77
CA PRO A 166 64.25 -7.60 4.21
C PRO A 166 63.48 -6.43 4.93
N VAL A 167 63.14 -6.68 6.20
CA VAL A 167 62.44 -5.79 7.17
C VAL A 167 63.38 -4.74 7.79
N SER A 168 62.87 -3.54 8.10
CA SER A 168 63.43 -2.62 9.12
C SER A 168 62.34 -1.64 9.64
N VAL A 169 62.35 -1.38 10.94
CA VAL A 169 61.52 -0.44 11.74
C VAL A 169 62.49 0.27 12.71
N PRO A 170 62.18 1.40 13.38
CA PRO A 170 61.68 2.73 12.98
C PRO A 170 62.67 3.87 13.37
N GLN A 171 62.45 5.13 12.94
CA GLN A 171 63.01 6.30 13.65
C GLN A 171 62.19 7.59 13.49
N ASP A 172 61.75 8.08 14.65
CA ASP A 172 61.50 9.43 15.17
C ASP A 172 60.79 10.55 14.38
N ARG A 173 59.77 11.05 15.09
CA ARG A 173 59.07 12.33 14.94
C ARG A 173 59.90 13.46 15.58
N PRO A 174 59.77 14.71 15.09
CA PRO A 174 59.23 15.79 15.93
C PRO A 174 58.38 16.78 15.08
N SER A 175 57.63 17.76 15.57
CA SER A 175 56.94 18.11 16.83
C SER A 175 56.11 19.37 16.46
N ASP A 176 55.05 19.69 17.23
CA ASP A 176 54.21 20.92 17.18
C ASP A 176 52.98 20.85 16.22
N SER A 177 51.71 21.03 16.61
CA SER A 177 51.08 21.55 17.84
C SER A 177 49.63 21.04 18.04
N LYS A 178 49.38 20.49 19.24
CA LYS A 178 48.29 20.75 20.22
C LYS A 178 46.87 21.15 19.75
N ASN A 179 45.87 20.29 20.04
CA ASN A 179 44.95 20.44 21.20
C ASN A 179 43.74 19.49 21.10
N LEU A 180 43.74 18.38 21.85
CA LEU A 180 42.55 17.70 22.36
C LEU A 180 42.93 17.11 23.72
N GLY A 181 42.22 17.52 24.78
CA GLY A 181 42.45 17.10 26.16
C GLY A 181 41.64 15.86 26.51
N GLU A 182 42.34 14.86 27.04
CA GLU A 182 41.87 13.58 27.56
C GLU A 182 41.10 13.71 28.89
N ILE A 183 40.19 12.78 29.16
CA ILE A 183 39.92 12.30 30.53
C ILE A 183 40.06 10.77 30.56
N ARG A 184 40.77 10.33 31.61
CA ARG A 184 41.37 9.01 31.86
C ARG A 184 40.36 7.94 32.26
N ASN A 185 40.72 6.70 31.92
CA ASN A 185 40.22 5.46 32.50
C ASN A 185 40.85 5.21 33.88
N GLU A 186 40.02 5.04 34.91
CA GLU A 186 40.39 4.29 36.13
C GLU A 186 39.31 3.26 36.45
N THR A 187 39.78 2.02 36.62
CA THR A 187 39.06 0.86 37.15
C THR A 187 38.53 1.11 38.55
N PHE A 188 37.22 0.89 38.77
CA PHE A 188 36.62 0.86 40.10
C PHE A 188 35.77 -0.41 40.31
N ASN A 189 35.98 -1.01 41.48
CA ASN A 189 35.44 -2.29 41.96
C ASN A 189 34.34 -2.01 43.00
N PRO A 190 33.10 -2.49 42.87
CA PRO A 190 32.10 -2.32 43.92
C PRO A 190 31.83 -3.65 44.65
N ALA A 191 32.60 -3.89 45.70
CA ALA A 191 32.11 -4.61 46.88
C ALA A 191 32.01 -3.60 48.02
N THR A 192 30.91 -3.68 48.77
CA THR A 192 30.50 -2.86 49.94
C THR A 192 29.67 -1.61 49.65
N GLY A 193 28.43 -1.63 50.14
CA GLY A 193 27.46 -0.52 50.04
C GLY A 193 26.02 -1.02 50.09
N GLY A 194 25.60 -1.51 51.26
CA GLY A 194 24.26 -2.07 51.49
C GLY A 194 23.15 -1.03 51.37
N GLY A 195 22.17 -1.30 50.51
CA GLY A 195 20.98 -0.46 50.35
C GLY A 195 19.92 -1.00 49.37
N ALA A 196 20.00 -2.26 48.92
CA ALA A 196 19.11 -2.78 47.88
C ALA A 196 18.43 -4.12 48.19
N GLN A 197 18.51 -4.61 49.44
CA GLN A 197 17.92 -5.92 49.81
C GLN A 197 16.50 -5.85 50.39
N SER A 198 15.97 -4.67 50.74
CA SER A 198 14.61 -4.54 51.30
C SER A 198 13.52 -4.29 50.23
N ALA A 199 13.89 -3.80 49.05
CA ALA A 199 12.95 -3.54 47.96
C ALA A 199 12.58 -4.83 47.17
N PHE A 200 13.46 -5.82 47.14
CA PHE A 200 13.24 -7.06 46.37
C PHE A 200 12.31 -8.07 47.06
N ASN A 201 12.30 -8.13 48.40
CA ASN A 201 11.43 -9.08 49.12
C ASN A 201 9.96 -8.62 49.22
N SER A 202 9.67 -7.34 48.98
CA SER A 202 8.31 -6.79 49.01
C SER A 202 7.56 -7.00 47.67
N ALA A 203 8.30 -7.14 46.56
CA ALA A 203 7.74 -7.41 45.24
C ALA A 203 7.46 -8.91 44.99
N ALA A 204 8.17 -9.82 45.67
CA ALA A 204 7.95 -11.26 45.52
C ALA A 204 6.70 -11.78 46.25
N ALA A 205 6.17 -11.06 47.25
CA ALA A 205 4.98 -11.46 48.01
C ALA A 205 3.64 -11.00 47.38
N SER A 206 3.68 -10.10 46.40
CA SER A 206 2.48 -9.59 45.70
C SER A 206 2.15 -10.32 44.40
N VAL A 207 3.06 -11.17 43.91
CA VAL A 207 2.88 -11.94 42.66
C VAL A 207 2.33 -13.36 42.90
N SER A 208 2.31 -13.84 44.14
CA SER A 208 1.75 -15.16 44.49
C SER A 208 0.22 -15.21 44.60
N ASN A 209 -0.49 -14.07 44.55
CA ASN A 209 -1.96 -14.01 44.73
C ASN A 209 -2.76 -13.66 43.46
N ALA A 210 -2.17 -13.73 42.26
CA ALA A 210 -2.85 -13.35 41.01
C ALA A 210 -2.79 -14.43 39.90
N MET A 211 -2.81 -15.71 40.28
CA MET A 211 -2.98 -16.83 39.33
C MET A 211 -4.33 -17.51 39.61
N PRO A 212 -5.25 -17.59 38.64
CA PRO A 212 -6.51 -18.30 38.82
C PRO A 212 -6.24 -19.78 39.13
N SER A 213 -7.01 -20.34 40.06
CA SER A 213 -6.85 -21.74 40.46
C SER A 213 -7.30 -22.68 39.34
N SER A 214 -6.88 -23.96 39.37
CA SER A 214 -7.30 -24.94 38.35
C SER A 214 -8.83 -25.09 38.27
N GLY A 215 -9.55 -24.85 39.37
CA GLY A 215 -11.01 -24.83 39.40
C GLY A 215 -11.63 -23.63 38.69
N ASP A 216 -10.97 -22.46 38.72
CA ASP A 216 -11.46 -21.26 38.02
C ASP A 216 -11.33 -21.40 36.49
N VAL A 217 -10.26 -22.07 36.03
CA VAL A 217 -10.05 -22.37 34.60
C VAL A 217 -11.04 -23.43 34.10
N GLU A 218 -11.38 -24.42 34.93
CA GLU A 218 -12.41 -25.42 34.60
C GLU A 218 -13.81 -24.81 34.55
N ALA A 219 -14.13 -23.86 35.44
CA ALA A 219 -15.39 -23.11 35.41
C ALA A 219 -15.50 -22.22 34.16
N GLN A 220 -14.43 -21.49 33.80
CA GLN A 220 -14.38 -20.69 32.58
C GLN A 220 -14.49 -21.55 31.32
N LEU A 221 -13.91 -22.75 31.32
CA LEU A 221 -14.02 -23.70 30.21
C LEU A 221 -15.44 -24.26 30.08
N ALA A 222 -16.13 -24.51 31.20
CA ALA A 222 -17.52 -24.94 31.20
C ALA A 222 -18.47 -23.85 30.68
N GLU A 223 -18.25 -22.60 31.09
CA GLU A 223 -19.03 -21.43 30.64
C GLU A 223 -18.82 -21.16 29.14
N ALA A 224 -17.57 -21.21 28.66
CA ALA A 224 -17.26 -21.06 27.24
C ALA A 224 -17.90 -22.17 26.39
N LYS A 225 -17.91 -23.43 26.87
CA LYS A 225 -18.58 -24.55 26.20
C LYS A 225 -20.10 -24.37 26.15
N ALA A 226 -20.71 -23.86 27.22
CA ALA A 226 -22.14 -23.56 27.26
C ALA A 226 -22.51 -22.42 26.30
N GLN A 227 -21.64 -21.41 26.16
CA GLN A 227 -21.84 -20.30 25.23
C GLN A 227 -21.70 -20.75 23.76
N ILE A 228 -20.74 -21.63 23.46
CA ILE A 228 -20.60 -22.25 22.13
C ILE A 228 -21.84 -23.09 21.79
N ALA A 229 -22.39 -23.84 22.75
CA ALA A 229 -23.60 -24.62 22.54
C ALA A 229 -24.81 -23.74 22.22
N ARG A 230 -25.01 -22.62 22.95
CA ARG A 230 -26.07 -21.65 22.66
C ARG A 230 -25.94 -21.00 21.29
N LEU A 231 -24.73 -20.60 20.91
CA LEU A 231 -24.47 -20.00 19.60
C LEU A 231 -24.68 -21.00 18.46
N THR A 232 -24.30 -22.28 18.68
CA THR A 232 -24.52 -23.35 17.71
C THR A 232 -26.02 -23.63 17.51
N GLN A 233 -26.80 -23.59 18.60
CA GLN A 233 -28.25 -23.74 18.55
C GLN A 233 -28.91 -22.57 17.81
N GLN A 234 -28.48 -21.32 18.07
CA GLN A 234 -28.96 -20.13 17.34
C GLN A 234 -28.65 -20.19 15.84
N VAL A 235 -27.49 -20.73 15.45
CA VAL A 235 -27.14 -20.92 14.03
C VAL A 235 -28.03 -21.98 13.39
N SER A 236 -28.37 -23.06 14.11
CA SER A 236 -29.26 -24.11 13.59
C SER A 236 -30.72 -23.65 13.41
N GLU A 237 -31.18 -22.73 14.28
CA GLU A 237 -32.52 -22.14 14.21
C GLU A 237 -32.62 -21.04 13.13
N ALA A 238 -31.51 -20.37 12.80
CA ALA A 238 -31.44 -19.34 11.75
C ALA A 238 -31.41 -19.91 10.32
N THR A 239 -31.01 -21.17 10.12
CA THR A 239 -31.02 -21.83 8.81
C THR A 239 -32.30 -22.65 8.62
N GLY A 240 -33.38 -21.99 8.18
CA GLY A 240 -34.61 -22.65 7.75
C GLY A 240 -34.44 -23.47 6.47
N LEU A 241 -33.99 -24.72 6.59
CA LEU A 241 -33.95 -25.71 5.51
C LEU A 241 -35.15 -26.66 5.62
N ARG A 242 -36.18 -26.39 4.81
CA ARG A 242 -37.25 -27.34 4.48
C ARG A 242 -36.65 -28.58 3.80
N GLN A 243 -36.74 -29.73 4.45
CA GLN A 243 -36.54 -31.02 3.78
C GLN A 243 -37.69 -31.28 2.80
N ARG A 244 -37.37 -31.53 1.52
CA ARG A 244 -38.31 -32.07 0.54
C ARG A 244 -37.93 -33.53 0.23
N LYS A 245 -38.91 -34.42 0.40
CA LYS A 245 -38.89 -35.86 0.10
C LYS A 245 -38.50 -36.14 -1.35
N THR A 246 -37.75 -37.22 -1.53
CA THR A 246 -37.48 -37.89 -2.80
C THR A 246 -38.73 -38.53 -3.39
N GLY A 247 -38.89 -38.42 -4.71
CA GLY A 247 -39.93 -39.07 -5.51
C GLY A 247 -39.38 -39.40 -6.89
N SER A 248 -39.72 -40.59 -7.37
CA SER A 248 -39.17 -41.39 -8.46
C SER A 248 -39.28 -40.83 -9.89
N ALA A 249 -38.42 -41.37 -10.75
CA ALA A 249 -38.18 -41.11 -12.16
C ALA A 249 -39.36 -41.30 -13.14
N GLN A 250 -39.29 -40.60 -14.28
CA GLN A 250 -39.70 -41.12 -15.60
C GLN A 250 -39.10 -40.29 -16.77
N ASP A 251 -38.72 -41.02 -17.84
CA ASP A 251 -38.10 -40.60 -19.10
C ASP A 251 -38.91 -39.59 -19.94
N SER A 252 -38.22 -38.70 -20.66
CA SER A 252 -38.41 -38.50 -22.12
C SER A 252 -37.34 -37.59 -22.74
N LYS A 253 -36.74 -38.07 -23.84
CA LYS A 253 -35.82 -37.34 -24.73
C LYS A 253 -36.57 -36.27 -25.54
N GLN A 254 -35.99 -35.07 -25.67
CA GLN A 254 -36.05 -34.27 -26.91
C GLN A 254 -34.91 -33.24 -26.98
N GLN A 255 -34.32 -33.12 -28.16
CA GLN A 255 -33.19 -32.25 -28.54
C GLN A 255 -33.61 -30.77 -28.58
N MET A 256 -32.75 -29.85 -28.12
CA MET A 256 -32.17 -28.78 -28.96
C MET A 256 -31.19 -27.88 -28.17
N SER A 257 -30.26 -27.32 -28.94
CA SER A 257 -29.13 -26.44 -28.65
C SER A 257 -29.40 -25.21 -27.77
N THR A 258 -28.48 -24.93 -26.85
CA THR A 258 -27.88 -23.59 -26.58
C THR A 258 -26.69 -23.78 -25.63
N ALA A 259 -25.54 -23.21 -25.97
CA ALA A 259 -24.35 -23.18 -25.12
C ALA A 259 -24.57 -22.19 -23.97
N THR A 260 -24.82 -22.70 -22.77
CA THR A 260 -24.90 -21.91 -21.54
C THR A 260 -23.50 -21.79 -20.96
N THR A 261 -22.88 -20.62 -21.10
CA THR A 261 -21.67 -20.27 -20.36
C THR A 261 -22.05 -20.11 -18.88
N GLN A 262 -21.59 -21.03 -18.03
CA GLN A 262 -21.72 -20.91 -16.58
C GLN A 262 -20.86 -19.72 -16.10
N GLN A 263 -21.53 -18.65 -15.69
CA GLN A 263 -20.94 -17.49 -15.04
C GLN A 263 -20.48 -17.85 -13.62
N ALA A 264 -19.20 -17.62 -13.35
CA ALA A 264 -18.69 -17.45 -11.99
C ALA A 264 -18.87 -15.98 -11.58
N PRO A 265 -19.09 -15.67 -10.28
CA PRO A 265 -19.43 -14.32 -9.82
C PRO A 265 -18.27 -13.33 -10.05
N ALA A 266 -18.58 -12.19 -10.70
CA ALA A 266 -17.65 -11.12 -11.02
C ALA A 266 -17.70 -10.00 -9.96
N GLY A 267 -16.54 -9.50 -9.49
CA GLY A 267 -16.42 -8.55 -8.36
C GLY A 267 -15.61 -7.25 -8.63
N GLY A 268 -15.92 -6.20 -7.84
CA GLY A 268 -15.87 -4.68 -7.83
C GLY A 268 -14.76 -3.73 -8.42
N VAL A 269 -15.03 -2.37 -8.51
CA VAL A 269 -14.47 -1.15 -9.29
C VAL A 269 -13.39 -0.35 -8.52
N PRO A 270 -12.41 0.43 -9.10
CA PRO A 270 -11.38 0.18 -10.14
C PRO A 270 -9.90 0.58 -9.79
N VAL A 271 -8.85 0.20 -10.56
CA VAL A 271 -7.71 1.04 -11.07
C VAL A 271 -6.87 0.27 -12.15
N GLN A 272 -7.15 0.45 -13.45
CA GLN A 272 -6.17 0.87 -14.47
C GLN A 272 -6.70 0.89 -15.89
N ILE A 273 -6.01 1.64 -16.74
CA ILE A 273 -6.41 1.80 -18.11
C ILE A 273 -5.17 1.66 -18.94
N THR A 274 -5.10 0.60 -19.73
CA THR A 274 -4.29 0.66 -20.94
C THR A 274 -5.26 0.83 -22.09
N ALA A 275 -5.32 2.05 -22.63
CA ALA A 275 -6.10 2.37 -23.82
C ALA A 275 -5.15 2.63 -24.98
N LEU A 276 -5.42 2.00 -26.10
CA LEU A 276 -4.48 1.86 -27.21
C LEU A 276 -5.22 1.94 -28.52
N LEU A 277 -4.81 2.84 -29.42
CA LEU A 277 -5.13 2.75 -30.84
C LEU A 277 -3.95 2.01 -31.51
N HIS A 278 -4.12 0.76 -31.91
CA HIS A 278 -3.03 -0.02 -32.54
C HIS A 278 -3.49 -0.60 -33.88
N PRO A 279 -2.71 -0.45 -34.99
CA PRO A 279 -3.11 -0.92 -36.33
C PRO A 279 -3.43 -2.43 -36.44
N ASP A 280 -3.00 -3.21 -35.45
CA ASP A 280 -3.35 -4.62 -35.27
C ASP A 280 -3.58 -4.90 -33.78
N VAL A 281 -4.76 -4.54 -33.28
CA VAL A 281 -5.12 -4.65 -31.86
C VAL A 281 -5.10 -6.10 -31.37
N GLN A 282 -5.41 -7.07 -32.23
CA GLN A 282 -5.43 -8.49 -31.87
C GLN A 282 -4.03 -9.02 -31.60
N LYS A 283 -3.05 -8.66 -32.44
CA LYS A 283 -1.65 -9.00 -32.21
C LYS A 283 -1.06 -8.25 -31.01
N PHE A 284 -1.51 -7.03 -30.74
CA PHE A 284 -1.04 -6.23 -29.62
C PHE A 284 -1.63 -6.66 -28.26
N LYS A 285 -2.82 -7.28 -28.25
CA LYS A 285 -3.54 -7.68 -27.04
C LYS A 285 -2.65 -8.35 -25.96
N PRO A 286 -1.79 -9.34 -26.26
CA PRO A 286 -0.92 -9.94 -25.24
C PRO A 286 0.03 -8.92 -24.58
N THR A 287 0.52 -7.94 -25.33
CA THR A 287 1.33 -6.84 -24.80
C THR A 287 0.49 -5.92 -23.92
N ALA A 288 -0.70 -5.50 -24.37
CA ALA A 288 -1.63 -4.70 -23.57
C ALA A 288 -1.99 -5.38 -22.23
N LEU A 289 -2.22 -6.69 -22.24
CA LEU A 289 -2.47 -7.46 -21.01
C LEU A 289 -1.26 -7.52 -20.08
N ARG A 290 -0.02 -7.55 -20.62
CA ARG A 290 1.20 -7.42 -19.79
C ARG A 290 1.32 -6.03 -19.19
N MET A 291 0.98 -4.98 -19.94
CA MET A 291 0.96 -3.61 -19.45
C MET A 291 -0.05 -3.46 -18.30
N GLY A 292 -1.27 -3.98 -18.46
CA GLY A 292 -2.26 -4.03 -17.37
C GLY A 292 -1.80 -4.87 -16.17
N LYS A 293 -1.12 -6.00 -16.40
CA LYS A 293 -0.59 -6.83 -15.31
C LYS A 293 0.50 -6.13 -14.49
N ALA A 294 1.31 -5.27 -15.11
CA ALA A 294 2.41 -4.54 -14.45
C ALA A 294 1.93 -3.69 -13.25
N VAL A 295 0.63 -3.53 -13.15
CA VAL A 295 0.00 -2.61 -12.25
C VAL A 295 -1.21 -3.19 -11.51
N ARG A 296 -1.37 -4.51 -11.57
CA ARG A 296 -2.37 -5.26 -10.81
C ARG A 296 -2.35 -4.99 -9.30
N HIS A 297 -1.21 -4.55 -8.74
CA HIS A 297 -1.13 -4.16 -7.32
C HIS A 297 -2.18 -3.11 -6.95
N ARG A 298 -2.54 -2.22 -7.87
CA ARG A 298 -3.55 -1.17 -7.66
C ARG A 298 -4.97 -1.71 -7.69
N GLY A 299 -5.22 -2.78 -8.44
CA GLY A 299 -6.53 -3.37 -8.68
C GLY A 299 -6.52 -4.89 -8.53
N PRO A 300 -6.34 -5.43 -7.31
CA PRO A 300 -6.11 -6.86 -7.10
C PRO A 300 -7.37 -7.75 -7.15
N ASP A 301 -8.57 -7.17 -7.22
CA ASP A 301 -9.82 -7.93 -7.05
C ASP A 301 -10.30 -8.57 -8.37
N TRP A 302 -10.08 -7.92 -9.51
CA TRP A 302 -10.53 -8.41 -10.81
C TRP A 302 -9.74 -7.79 -11.97
N SER A 303 -9.73 -8.44 -13.13
CA SER A 303 -9.14 -7.91 -14.37
C SER A 303 -10.16 -7.99 -15.51
N GLY A 304 -10.23 -6.96 -16.34
CA GLY A 304 -11.10 -6.89 -17.52
C GLY A 304 -10.38 -6.34 -18.74
N ASN A 305 -10.87 -6.68 -19.93
CA ASN A 305 -10.46 -6.05 -21.17
C ASN A 305 -11.62 -5.96 -22.15
N TRP A 306 -11.61 -4.95 -23.00
CA TRP A 306 -12.60 -4.73 -24.04
C TRP A 306 -11.88 -4.30 -25.32
N ILE A 307 -12.31 -4.83 -26.46
CA ILE A 307 -11.81 -4.43 -27.78
C ILE A 307 -12.97 -3.94 -28.62
N ALA A 308 -12.85 -2.74 -29.17
CA ALA A 308 -13.75 -2.20 -30.18
C ALA A 308 -12.91 -1.48 -31.25
N ASN A 309 -13.20 -1.77 -32.53
CA ASN A 309 -12.35 -1.35 -33.66
C ASN A 309 -10.88 -1.72 -33.39
N ASP A 310 -9.97 -0.76 -33.59
CA ASP A 310 -8.54 -0.88 -33.30
C ASP A 310 -8.16 -0.42 -31.89
N THR A 311 -9.17 -0.24 -31.02
CA THR A 311 -8.99 0.17 -29.62
C THR A 311 -9.13 -0.99 -28.64
N ILE A 312 -8.15 -1.14 -27.74
CA ILE A 312 -8.26 -2.02 -26.58
C ILE A 312 -8.20 -1.21 -25.29
N LEU A 313 -9.13 -1.49 -24.38
CA LEU A 313 -9.11 -1.05 -22.98
C LEU A 313 -8.76 -2.25 -22.10
N VAL A 314 -7.77 -2.11 -21.22
CA VAL A 314 -7.42 -3.10 -20.19
C VAL A 314 -7.56 -2.48 -18.81
N HIS A 315 -8.17 -3.21 -17.88
CA HIS A 315 -8.51 -2.74 -16.56
C HIS A 315 -8.18 -3.75 -15.45
N GLU A 316 -7.62 -3.27 -14.34
CA GLU A 316 -7.39 -4.04 -13.10
C GLU A 316 -8.20 -3.35 -11.99
N ARG A 317 -8.91 -4.07 -11.13
CA ARG A 317 -10.05 -3.52 -10.36
C ARG A 317 -9.83 -3.65 -8.84
N LEU A 318 -9.97 -2.56 -8.08
CA LEU A 318 -10.02 -2.55 -6.60
C LEU A 318 -11.39 -2.09 -6.15
N SER A 319 -12.25 -3.03 -5.78
CA SER A 319 -13.67 -2.87 -5.44
C SER A 319 -13.98 -1.94 -4.27
N ILE A 320 -14.59 -0.79 -4.53
CA ILE A 320 -15.07 0.14 -3.48
C ILE A 320 -16.57 0.47 -3.58
N VAL A 321 -17.07 0.89 -4.74
CA VAL A 321 -18.50 1.20 -5.01
C VAL A 321 -19.01 0.33 -6.14
N GLY A 322 -20.26 -0.14 -6.11
CA GLY A 322 -20.78 -1.08 -7.11
C GLY A 322 -20.00 -2.40 -7.10
N VAL A 323 -19.77 -2.96 -5.91
CA VAL A 323 -18.93 -4.14 -5.70
C VAL A 323 -19.39 -5.34 -6.53
N GLU A 324 -20.69 -5.52 -6.70
CA GLU A 324 -21.24 -6.66 -7.46
C GLU A 324 -21.43 -6.37 -8.95
N SER A 325 -21.57 -5.10 -9.37
CA SER A 325 -22.06 -4.76 -10.71
C SER A 325 -21.10 -3.93 -11.58
N GLY A 326 -20.17 -3.17 -11.01
CA GLY A 326 -19.43 -2.15 -11.78
C GLY A 326 -18.25 -2.65 -12.62
N ALA A 327 -18.23 -3.91 -13.07
CA ALA A 327 -17.08 -4.52 -13.76
C ALA A 327 -16.59 -3.62 -14.89
N GLN A 328 -15.27 -3.42 -14.99
CA GLN A 328 -14.67 -2.53 -15.98
C GLN A 328 -13.82 -3.33 -16.98
N PRO A 329 -13.72 -2.92 -18.27
CA PRO A 329 -14.32 -1.70 -18.86
C PRO A 329 -15.86 -1.67 -18.83
N LEU A 330 -16.42 -0.51 -18.48
CA LEU A 330 -17.86 -0.24 -18.52
C LEU A 330 -18.27 -0.05 -19.97
N VAL A 331 -19.41 -0.62 -20.37
CA VAL A 331 -19.93 -0.54 -21.73
C VAL A 331 -21.42 -0.25 -21.66
N ASN A 332 -21.89 0.75 -22.42
CA ASN A 332 -23.31 1.08 -22.51
C ASN A 332 -24.15 -0.09 -23.08
N GLU A 333 -25.47 0.07 -23.10
CA GLU A 333 -26.38 -0.96 -23.58
C GLU A 333 -26.17 -1.30 -25.07
N GLU A 334 -25.88 -0.28 -25.89
CA GLU A 334 -25.68 -0.43 -27.33
C GLU A 334 -24.27 -0.92 -27.71
N GLU A 335 -23.37 -1.09 -26.74
CA GLU A 335 -21.96 -1.44 -26.96
C GLU A 335 -21.22 -0.49 -27.93
N THR A 336 -21.63 0.77 -27.96
CA THR A 336 -21.04 1.83 -28.77
C THR A 336 -20.03 2.68 -28.01
N VAL A 337 -20.14 2.75 -26.69
CA VAL A 337 -19.21 3.50 -25.82
C VAL A 337 -18.65 2.57 -24.76
N SER A 338 -17.33 2.52 -24.68
CA SER A 338 -16.61 1.77 -23.64
C SER A 338 -15.73 2.71 -22.81
N LEU A 339 -15.64 2.45 -21.51
CA LEU A 339 -15.02 3.34 -20.54
C LEU A 339 -14.20 2.54 -19.53
N ALA A 340 -12.98 2.98 -19.29
CA ALA A 340 -12.14 2.50 -18.21
C ALA A 340 -11.76 3.69 -17.32
N VAL A 341 -11.85 3.54 -16.00
CA VAL A 341 -11.68 4.61 -15.01
C VAL A 341 -10.79 4.12 -13.89
N ASN A 342 -9.97 5.01 -13.35
CA ASN A 342 -9.33 4.92 -12.05
C ASN A 342 -9.77 6.17 -11.28
N GLY A 343 -10.63 6.02 -10.27
CA GLY A 343 -11.16 7.17 -9.54
C GLY A 343 -12.51 6.93 -8.90
N GLU A 344 -13.04 8.01 -8.34
CA GLU A 344 -14.29 8.11 -7.59
C GLU A 344 -15.01 9.41 -7.98
N ILE A 345 -16.26 9.29 -8.43
CA ILE A 345 -17.13 10.42 -8.80
C ILE A 345 -18.12 10.68 -7.66
N TYR A 346 -17.75 11.54 -6.72
CA TYR A 346 -18.50 11.76 -5.48
C TYR A 346 -19.91 12.31 -5.72
N ASN A 347 -20.13 13.07 -6.79
CA ASN A 347 -21.45 13.61 -7.15
C ASN A 347 -22.27 12.70 -8.10
N HIS A 348 -21.91 11.43 -8.28
CA HIS A 348 -22.55 10.55 -9.28
C HIS A 348 -24.07 10.42 -9.10
N ARG A 349 -24.57 10.37 -7.86
CA ARG A 349 -26.01 10.30 -7.56
C ARG A 349 -26.77 11.52 -8.05
N ILE A 350 -26.20 12.71 -7.87
CA ILE A 350 -26.76 13.98 -8.34
C ILE A 350 -26.75 13.99 -9.87
N LEU A 351 -25.62 13.59 -10.47
CA LEU A 351 -25.45 13.55 -11.91
C LEU A 351 -26.45 12.60 -12.59
N ARG A 352 -26.65 11.39 -12.05
CA ARG A 352 -27.63 10.39 -12.51
C ARG A 352 -29.05 10.94 -12.58
N LYS A 353 -29.45 11.81 -11.64
CA LYS A 353 -30.77 12.47 -11.63
C LYS A 353 -30.86 13.65 -12.59
N SER A 354 -29.73 14.28 -12.90
CA SER A 354 -29.65 15.53 -13.67
C SER A 354 -29.53 15.33 -15.19
N LEU A 355 -29.42 14.08 -15.66
CA LEU A 355 -29.32 13.77 -17.09
C LEU A 355 -30.54 14.30 -17.85
N LYS A 356 -30.29 14.93 -19.00
CA LYS A 356 -31.34 15.42 -19.90
C LYS A 356 -31.99 14.26 -20.66
N ASN A 357 -31.18 13.28 -21.05
CA ASN A 357 -31.63 12.10 -21.78
C ASN A 357 -31.68 10.89 -20.82
N PRO A 358 -32.77 10.11 -20.81
CA PRO A 358 -32.81 8.87 -20.06
C PRO A 358 -31.65 7.95 -20.45
N TYR A 359 -30.93 7.44 -19.46
CA TYR A 359 -29.84 6.49 -19.65
C TYR A 359 -30.10 5.26 -18.77
N ASN A 360 -30.03 4.07 -19.37
CA ASN A 360 -30.19 2.81 -18.67
C ASN A 360 -28.87 2.41 -18.02
N PHE A 361 -28.73 2.69 -16.72
CA PHE A 361 -27.54 2.30 -15.96
C PHE A 361 -27.49 0.79 -15.72
N LYS A 362 -26.40 0.17 -16.16
CA LYS A 362 -26.17 -1.28 -15.99
C LYS A 362 -25.55 -1.62 -14.65
N THR A 363 -24.98 -0.63 -13.96
CA THR A 363 -24.20 -0.82 -12.75
C THR A 363 -24.50 0.22 -11.67
N HIS A 364 -24.13 -0.12 -10.44
CA HIS A 364 -24.10 0.80 -9.31
C HIS A 364 -22.77 1.55 -9.18
N SER A 365 -21.85 1.37 -10.14
CA SER A 365 -20.60 2.13 -10.13
C SER A 365 -20.87 3.62 -10.27
N ASP A 366 -20.26 4.40 -9.41
CA ASP A 366 -20.15 5.85 -9.51
C ASP A 366 -19.58 6.30 -10.87
N CYS A 367 -18.64 5.54 -11.42
CA CYS A 367 -17.94 5.83 -12.67
C CYS A 367 -18.82 5.74 -13.94
N GLU A 368 -19.91 4.97 -13.92
CA GLU A 368 -20.75 4.77 -15.12
C GLU A 368 -21.39 6.08 -15.61
N VAL A 369 -21.60 7.05 -14.72
CA VAL A 369 -22.19 8.36 -15.06
C VAL A 369 -21.37 9.15 -16.08
N ILE A 370 -20.08 8.83 -16.27
CA ILE A 370 -19.23 9.46 -17.28
C ILE A 370 -19.74 9.18 -18.70
N ILE A 371 -20.28 7.98 -18.97
CA ILE A 371 -20.79 7.61 -20.30
C ILE A 371 -21.93 8.54 -20.75
N PRO A 372 -23.06 8.66 -20.02
CA PRO A 372 -24.13 9.56 -20.44
C PRO A 372 -23.71 11.03 -20.41
N LEU A 373 -22.80 11.44 -19.52
CA LEU A 373 -22.27 12.80 -19.54
C LEU A 373 -21.47 13.09 -20.82
N TYR A 374 -20.66 12.14 -21.29
CA TYR A 374 -19.97 12.24 -22.58
C TYR A 374 -20.99 12.34 -23.73
N LEU A 375 -22.05 11.54 -23.72
CA LEU A 375 -23.08 11.61 -24.75
C LEU A 375 -23.83 12.95 -24.77
N GLU A 376 -23.99 13.62 -23.63
CA GLU A 376 -24.68 14.93 -23.53
C GLU A 376 -23.77 16.15 -23.71
N HIS A 377 -22.49 16.03 -23.36
CA HIS A 377 -21.57 17.16 -23.22
C HIS A 377 -20.24 16.98 -23.95
N ASP A 378 -20.01 15.85 -24.61
CA ASP A 378 -18.78 15.52 -25.32
C ASP A 378 -17.53 15.79 -24.43
N ILE A 379 -16.54 16.52 -24.93
CA ILE A 379 -15.29 16.86 -24.24
C ILE A 379 -15.46 17.73 -23.00
N ASP A 380 -16.65 18.32 -22.77
CA ASP A 380 -16.95 19.09 -21.56
C ASP A 380 -17.49 18.22 -20.41
N ALA A 381 -17.71 16.92 -20.63
CA ALA A 381 -18.13 15.98 -19.58
C ALA A 381 -17.27 16.06 -18.28
N PRO A 382 -15.92 16.12 -18.33
CA PRO A 382 -15.11 16.25 -17.12
C PRO A 382 -15.44 17.48 -16.26
N ARG A 383 -15.95 18.58 -16.84
CA ARG A 383 -16.29 19.81 -16.09
C ARG A 383 -17.40 19.56 -15.06
N LYS A 384 -18.29 18.59 -15.32
CA LYS A 384 -19.43 18.23 -14.47
C LYS A 384 -19.05 17.33 -13.29
N LEU A 385 -17.87 16.70 -13.36
CA LEU A 385 -17.44 15.73 -12.35
C LEU A 385 -16.90 16.45 -11.11
N ASP A 386 -17.35 15.99 -9.94
CA ASP A 386 -16.74 16.26 -8.63
C ASP A 386 -16.16 14.95 -8.10
N GLY A 387 -14.83 14.82 -8.16
CA GLY A 387 -14.16 13.55 -7.95
C GLY A 387 -12.66 13.62 -8.15
N MET A 388 -12.00 12.51 -7.83
CA MET A 388 -10.64 12.21 -8.24
C MET A 388 -10.72 11.13 -9.31
N PHE A 389 -10.09 11.31 -10.47
CA PHE A 389 -10.26 10.41 -11.59
C PHE A 389 -9.19 10.57 -12.65
N SER A 390 -8.89 9.45 -13.30
CA SER A 390 -8.33 9.39 -14.64
C SER A 390 -9.13 8.37 -15.42
N TRP A 391 -9.59 8.71 -16.62
CA TRP A 391 -10.37 7.80 -17.44
C TRP A 391 -10.00 7.86 -18.91
N VAL A 392 -10.30 6.78 -19.63
CA VAL A 392 -10.26 6.70 -21.09
C VAL A 392 -11.56 6.08 -21.57
N LEU A 393 -12.17 6.74 -22.53
CA LEU A 393 -13.40 6.38 -23.19
C LEU A 393 -13.12 6.17 -24.67
N HIS A 394 -13.71 5.13 -25.26
CA HIS A 394 -13.74 4.92 -26.70
C HIS A 394 -15.18 4.94 -27.18
N ASP A 395 -15.49 5.89 -28.08
CA ASP A 395 -16.71 5.92 -28.88
C ASP A 395 -16.44 5.19 -30.19
N LYS A 396 -17.02 3.99 -30.32
CA LYS A 396 -16.90 3.11 -31.48
C LYS A 396 -17.54 3.70 -32.74
N ALA A 397 -18.61 4.47 -32.59
CA ALA A 397 -19.34 5.04 -33.73
C ALA A 397 -18.55 6.17 -34.39
N GLN A 398 -17.84 6.97 -33.58
CA GLN A 398 -16.95 8.03 -34.05
C GLN A 398 -15.51 7.56 -34.28
N ASP A 399 -15.19 6.34 -33.85
CA ASP A 399 -13.84 5.80 -33.69
C ASP A 399 -12.89 6.80 -32.98
N ARG A 400 -13.35 7.29 -31.83
CA ARG A 400 -12.75 8.41 -31.11
C ARG A 400 -12.40 8.00 -29.68
N VAL A 401 -11.18 8.33 -29.26
CA VAL A 401 -10.68 8.11 -27.92
C VAL A 401 -10.61 9.43 -27.18
N ILE A 402 -11.30 9.51 -26.05
CA ILE A 402 -11.25 10.64 -25.12
C ILE A 402 -10.62 10.18 -23.83
N ALA A 403 -9.68 10.96 -23.29
CA ALA A 403 -9.11 10.70 -21.98
C ALA A 403 -9.14 11.96 -21.12
N ALA A 404 -9.35 11.85 -19.81
CA ALA A 404 -9.30 13.00 -18.92
C ALA A 404 -8.71 12.65 -17.57
N ARG A 405 -8.13 13.66 -16.91
CA ARG A 405 -7.59 13.58 -15.54
C ARG A 405 -8.22 14.65 -14.67
N ASP A 406 -8.42 14.36 -13.39
CA ASP A 406 -9.06 15.24 -12.42
C ASP A 406 -8.35 16.59 -12.28
N PRO A 407 -9.05 17.61 -11.73
CA PRO A 407 -8.59 18.99 -11.66
C PRO A 407 -7.18 19.22 -11.11
N ILE A 408 -6.76 18.44 -10.10
CA ILE A 408 -5.50 18.64 -9.38
C ILE A 408 -4.47 17.56 -9.71
N GLY A 409 -4.92 16.43 -10.26
CA GLY A 409 -4.07 15.28 -10.58
C GLY A 409 -3.88 14.38 -9.37
N ILE A 410 -4.95 14.20 -8.59
CA ILE A 410 -4.99 13.31 -7.42
C ILE A 410 -4.71 11.86 -7.83
N THR A 411 -5.31 11.41 -8.94
CA THR A 411 -4.92 10.12 -9.53
C THR A 411 -3.71 10.30 -10.43
N THR A 412 -2.84 9.28 -10.51
CA THR A 412 -1.71 9.28 -11.45
C THR A 412 -2.16 8.82 -12.82
N PHE A 413 -1.69 9.51 -13.86
CA PHE A 413 -2.06 9.22 -15.24
C PHE A 413 -0.99 9.73 -16.20
N TYR A 414 -0.67 8.91 -17.20
CA TYR A 414 0.39 9.11 -18.17
C TYR A 414 -0.12 8.86 -19.58
N MET A 415 0.47 9.56 -20.53
CA MET A 415 0.22 9.41 -21.96
C MET A 415 1.54 9.09 -22.65
N GLY A 416 1.53 8.09 -23.54
CA GLY A 416 2.71 7.63 -24.25
C GLY A 416 2.52 7.61 -25.76
N ARG A 417 3.63 7.72 -26.49
CA ARG A 417 3.77 7.56 -27.93
C ARG A 417 4.92 6.62 -28.25
N SER A 418 4.88 6.02 -29.44
CA SER A 418 5.91 5.10 -29.91
C SER A 418 6.30 5.42 -31.35
N SER A 419 7.58 5.68 -31.61
CA SER A 419 8.08 5.85 -32.99
C SER A 419 7.92 4.59 -33.84
N THR A 420 7.89 3.41 -33.21
CA THR A 420 7.71 2.12 -33.89
C THR A 420 6.27 1.83 -34.28
N THR A 421 5.31 2.52 -33.65
CA THR A 421 3.87 2.43 -33.99
C THR A 421 3.29 3.84 -34.14
N PRO A 422 3.63 4.57 -35.23
CA PRO A 422 3.14 5.92 -35.44
C PRO A 422 1.61 5.98 -35.44
N GLY A 423 1.04 7.03 -34.84
CA GLY A 423 -0.41 7.22 -34.71
C GLY A 423 -1.03 6.52 -33.50
N ALA A 424 -0.35 5.54 -32.89
CA ALA A 424 -0.80 4.94 -31.65
C ALA A 424 -0.66 5.90 -30.48
N VAL A 425 -1.68 5.90 -29.61
CA VAL A 425 -1.71 6.67 -28.37
C VAL A 425 -1.89 5.69 -27.24
N PHE A 426 -1.07 5.83 -26.20
CA PHE A 426 -1.06 4.94 -25.06
C PHE A 426 -1.44 5.73 -23.81
N PHE A 427 -2.24 5.14 -22.94
CA PHE A 427 -2.57 5.70 -21.63
C PHE A 427 -2.30 4.67 -20.55
N ALA A 428 -1.86 5.13 -19.37
CA ALA A 428 -1.67 4.28 -18.19
C ALA A 428 -1.73 5.08 -16.89
N SER A 429 -2.09 4.43 -15.78
CA SER A 429 -2.02 5.08 -14.46
C SER A 429 -0.59 5.22 -13.94
N GLU A 430 0.34 4.40 -14.42
CA GLU A 430 1.74 4.37 -13.99
C GLU A 430 2.68 4.25 -15.21
N LEU A 431 3.81 4.96 -15.15
CA LEU A 431 4.85 5.02 -16.19
C LEU A 431 5.39 3.61 -16.53
N LYS A 432 5.48 2.72 -15.54
CA LYS A 432 5.94 1.32 -15.67
C LYS A 432 5.14 0.51 -16.70
N CYS A 433 3.90 0.90 -17.00
CA CYS A 433 3.11 0.29 -18.07
C CYS A 433 3.58 0.68 -19.47
N LEU A 434 4.16 1.87 -19.62
CA LEU A 434 4.37 2.52 -20.92
C LEU A 434 5.80 2.40 -21.41
N HIS A 435 6.81 2.54 -20.55
CA HIS A 435 8.22 2.53 -20.95
C HIS A 435 8.70 1.29 -21.74
N PRO A 436 8.07 0.10 -21.65
CA PRO A 436 8.48 -1.03 -22.49
C PRO A 436 8.06 -0.91 -23.97
N VAL A 437 7.14 0.01 -24.31
CA VAL A 437 6.55 0.12 -25.66
C VAL A 437 6.54 1.57 -26.20
N CYS A 438 6.66 2.55 -25.33
CA CYS A 438 6.70 3.97 -25.66
C CYS A 438 8.14 4.50 -25.53
N ASP A 439 8.52 5.40 -26.42
CA ASP A 439 9.78 6.15 -26.38
C ASP A 439 9.58 7.63 -26.03
N ASN A 440 8.33 8.07 -25.95
CA ASN A 440 7.94 9.37 -25.43
C ASN A 440 6.77 9.18 -24.46
N ILE A 441 6.95 9.61 -23.21
CA ILE A 441 5.94 9.51 -22.16
C ILE A 441 5.87 10.85 -21.44
N ILE A 442 4.65 11.35 -21.24
CA ILE A 442 4.39 12.54 -20.45
C ILE A 442 3.45 12.19 -19.29
N SER A 443 3.58 12.91 -18.18
CA SER A 443 2.49 12.94 -17.20
C SER A 443 1.30 13.64 -17.85
N PHE A 444 0.14 12.98 -17.87
CA PHE A 444 -1.07 13.57 -18.42
C PHE A 444 -1.45 14.78 -17.55
N PRO A 445 -1.60 15.99 -18.10
CA PRO A 445 -1.72 17.19 -17.28
C PRO A 445 -3.03 17.21 -16.45
N PRO A 446 -3.00 17.61 -15.17
CA PRO A 446 -4.19 17.77 -14.34
C PRO A 446 -5.23 18.71 -14.94
N GLY A 447 -6.52 18.40 -14.80
CA GLY A 447 -7.60 19.26 -15.26
C GLY A 447 -7.67 19.42 -16.79
N HIS A 448 -7.16 18.44 -17.55
CA HIS A 448 -7.20 18.41 -19.00
C HIS A 448 -7.99 17.21 -19.55
N VAL A 449 -8.47 17.38 -20.77
CA VAL A 449 -9.07 16.34 -21.62
C VAL A 449 -8.26 16.21 -22.90
N TYR A 450 -8.05 14.99 -23.35
CA TYR A 450 -7.46 14.63 -24.63
C TYR A 450 -8.55 14.18 -25.58
N ASP A 451 -8.44 14.58 -26.84
CA ASP A 451 -9.30 14.14 -27.93
C ASP A 451 -8.46 13.59 -29.09
N SER A 452 -8.66 12.31 -29.43
CA SER A 452 -7.95 11.67 -30.55
C SER A 452 -8.29 12.24 -31.92
N LYS A 453 -9.44 12.93 -32.06
CA LYS A 453 -9.84 13.55 -33.32
C LYS A 453 -8.98 14.75 -33.68
N THR A 454 -8.58 15.53 -32.68
CA THR A 454 -7.75 16.73 -32.83
C THR A 454 -6.30 16.51 -32.39
N ASP A 455 -6.02 15.36 -31.78
CA ASP A 455 -4.73 15.01 -31.17
C ASP A 455 -4.25 16.05 -30.13
N SER A 456 -5.19 16.64 -29.39
CA SER A 456 -4.93 17.80 -28.54
C SER A 456 -5.33 17.61 -27.08
N LEU A 457 -4.53 18.15 -26.16
CA LEU A 457 -4.85 18.30 -24.75
C LEU A 457 -5.46 19.68 -24.49
N THR A 458 -6.67 19.73 -23.96
CA THR A 458 -7.38 20.98 -23.64
C THR A 458 -7.68 21.04 -22.15
N ARG A 459 -7.38 22.18 -21.51
CA ARG A 459 -7.72 22.42 -20.10
C ARG A 459 -9.23 22.59 -19.94
N TYR A 460 -9.84 21.83 -19.04
CA TYR A 460 -11.24 21.98 -18.66
C TYR A 460 -11.43 22.55 -17.25
N TYR A 461 -10.37 22.61 -16.43
CA TYR A 461 -10.41 23.17 -15.08
C TYR A 461 -9.63 24.49 -15.01
N ASP A 462 -10.34 25.58 -14.84
CA ASP A 462 -9.87 26.95 -15.04
C ASP A 462 -10.38 27.94 -13.97
N PRO A 463 -10.36 27.62 -12.65
CA PRO A 463 -10.75 28.58 -11.64
C PRO A 463 -9.78 29.77 -11.63
N LYS A 464 -10.29 30.97 -11.35
CA LYS A 464 -9.52 32.23 -11.43
C LYS A 464 -8.20 32.18 -10.65
N TRP A 465 -8.22 31.70 -9.41
CA TRP A 465 -7.01 31.57 -8.57
C TRP A 465 -5.93 30.69 -9.20
N LEU A 466 -6.27 29.78 -10.11
CA LEU A 466 -5.31 28.89 -10.78
C LEU A 466 -4.75 29.52 -12.06
N VAL A 467 -5.62 30.13 -12.88
CA VAL A 467 -5.27 30.64 -14.22
C VAL A 467 -4.80 32.10 -14.19
N GLU A 468 -5.17 32.86 -13.18
CA GLU A 468 -4.76 34.25 -12.94
C GLU A 468 -4.04 34.37 -11.59
N PRO A 469 -2.84 33.76 -11.40
CA PRO A 469 -2.17 33.74 -10.10
C PRO A 469 -1.74 35.11 -9.57
N GLU A 470 -1.65 36.11 -10.45
CA GLU A 470 -1.38 37.50 -10.10
C GLU A 470 -2.59 38.24 -9.52
N ASN A 471 -3.79 37.65 -9.66
CA ASN A 471 -5.02 38.20 -9.12
C ASN A 471 -5.16 37.81 -7.64
N ILE A 472 -4.57 38.60 -6.76
CA ILE A 472 -4.54 38.32 -5.32
C ILE A 472 -5.94 38.55 -4.71
N PRO A 473 -6.54 37.53 -4.07
CA PRO A 473 -7.85 37.66 -3.47
C PRO A 473 -7.85 38.64 -2.28
N SER A 474 -9.03 39.23 -2.01
CA SER A 474 -9.26 40.16 -0.90
C SER A 474 -10.51 39.81 -0.08
N THR A 475 -11.09 38.63 -0.30
CA THR A 475 -12.27 38.15 0.43
C THR A 475 -11.87 37.85 1.88
N PRO A 476 -12.47 38.50 2.89
CA PRO A 476 -12.19 38.16 4.29
C PRO A 476 -12.54 36.70 4.61
N VAL A 477 -11.81 36.09 5.55
CA VAL A 477 -12.12 34.73 6.00
C VAL A 477 -13.48 34.62 6.69
N ASP A 478 -14.30 33.67 6.24
CA ASP A 478 -15.44 33.14 7.01
C ASP A 478 -15.04 31.78 7.61
N TYR A 479 -14.77 31.77 8.91
CA TYR A 479 -14.33 30.57 9.63
C TYR A 479 -15.36 29.44 9.60
N LYS A 480 -16.66 29.77 9.62
CA LYS A 480 -17.73 28.76 9.61
C LYS A 480 -17.89 28.17 8.22
N GLU A 481 -17.84 29.00 7.17
CA GLU A 481 -17.89 28.47 5.81
C GLU A 481 -16.63 27.66 5.47
N LEU A 482 -15.45 28.05 5.94
CA LEU A 482 -14.23 27.24 5.80
C LEU A 482 -14.38 25.87 6.48
N ARG A 483 -14.94 25.84 7.72
CA ARG A 483 -15.25 24.60 8.44
C ARG A 483 -16.27 23.74 7.68
N HIS A 484 -17.44 24.30 7.36
CA HIS A 484 -18.54 23.56 6.75
C HIS A 484 -18.19 23.04 5.35
N SER A 485 -17.47 23.81 4.54
CA SER A 485 -17.00 23.33 3.22
C SER A 485 -16.02 22.17 3.37
N PHE A 486 -15.16 22.18 4.38
CA PHE A 486 -14.29 21.04 4.68
C PHE A 486 -15.09 19.82 5.16
N GLU A 487 -16.10 20.01 6.00
CA GLU A 487 -16.99 18.93 6.43
C GLU A 487 -17.73 18.29 5.26
N ARG A 488 -18.28 19.09 4.34
CA ARG A 488 -18.90 18.60 3.10
C ARG A 488 -17.90 17.79 2.28
N SER A 489 -16.65 18.25 2.19
CA SER A 489 -15.58 17.55 1.49
C SER A 489 -15.26 16.17 2.09
N VAL A 490 -15.14 16.06 3.41
CA VAL A 490 -14.89 14.77 4.07
C VAL A 490 -16.09 13.84 3.91
N ARG A 491 -17.31 14.35 4.12
CA ARG A 491 -18.56 13.58 4.05
C ARG A 491 -18.74 12.94 2.68
N LYS A 492 -18.55 13.67 1.58
CA LYS A 492 -18.71 13.10 0.22
C LYS A 492 -17.66 12.01 -0.09
N ARG A 493 -16.49 12.09 0.53
CA ARG A 493 -15.40 11.10 0.39
C ARG A 493 -15.55 9.86 1.26
N MET A 494 -16.54 9.81 2.15
CA MET A 494 -16.89 8.59 2.89
C MET A 494 -17.77 7.62 2.06
N MET A 495 -18.08 7.95 0.80
CA MET A 495 -18.80 7.09 -0.14
C MET A 495 -18.07 5.76 -0.39
N ALA A 496 -18.50 4.67 0.23
CA ALA A 496 -17.92 3.35 0.04
C ALA A 496 -18.91 2.23 0.41
N GLU A 497 -18.81 1.08 -0.27
CA GLU A 497 -19.52 -0.17 0.08
C GLU A 497 -18.63 -1.16 0.85
N VAL A 498 -17.39 -0.77 1.13
CA VAL A 498 -16.36 -1.60 1.75
C VAL A 498 -15.78 -0.94 3.00
N PRO A 499 -15.12 -1.71 3.90
CA PRO A 499 -14.45 -1.13 5.05
C PRO A 499 -13.38 -0.10 4.65
N PHE A 500 -13.45 1.07 5.29
CA PHE A 500 -12.47 2.13 5.16
C PHE A 500 -11.91 2.56 6.52
N GLY A 501 -10.88 3.39 6.50
CA GLY A 501 -10.35 4.03 7.69
C GLY A 501 -9.74 5.40 7.41
N VAL A 502 -8.91 5.88 8.34
CA VAL A 502 -8.23 7.17 8.22
C VAL A 502 -6.74 7.02 8.54
N LEU A 503 -5.89 7.70 7.79
CA LEU A 503 -4.49 7.88 8.18
C LEU A 503 -4.46 8.96 9.28
N LEU A 504 -3.79 8.68 10.40
CA LEU A 504 -3.74 9.56 11.56
C LEU A 504 -2.30 9.69 12.05
N SER A 505 -1.67 10.83 11.77
CA SER A 505 -0.32 11.16 12.25
C SER A 505 -0.32 11.94 13.56
N GLY A 506 -1.48 12.39 14.03
CA GLY A 506 -1.60 13.33 15.16
C GLY A 506 -1.17 14.76 14.84
N GLY A 507 -0.80 15.05 13.59
CA GLY A 507 -0.73 16.42 13.07
C GLY A 507 -2.13 17.00 12.84
N LEU A 508 -2.23 18.34 12.73
CA LEU A 508 -3.50 19.06 12.56
C LEU A 508 -4.38 18.45 11.46
N ASP A 509 -3.81 18.23 10.28
CA ASP A 509 -4.57 17.99 9.05
C ASP A 509 -5.26 16.61 9.06
N SER A 510 -4.47 15.55 9.32
CA SER A 510 -4.98 14.19 9.43
C SER A 510 -5.94 14.02 10.62
N SER A 511 -5.71 14.76 11.69
CA SER A 511 -6.57 14.76 12.88
C SER A 511 -7.94 15.40 12.61
N LEU A 512 -8.00 16.51 11.86
CA LEU A 512 -9.26 17.14 11.44
C LEU A 512 -10.07 16.20 10.53
N VAL A 513 -9.40 15.56 9.55
CA VAL A 513 -10.04 14.55 8.69
C VAL A 513 -10.62 13.40 9.52
N ALA A 514 -9.84 12.85 10.45
CA ALA A 514 -10.28 11.77 11.34
C ALA A 514 -11.45 12.20 12.24
N SER A 515 -11.42 13.43 12.77
CA SER A 515 -12.47 13.96 13.63
C SER A 515 -13.80 14.08 12.90
N ILE A 516 -13.80 14.67 11.70
CA ILE A 516 -15.01 14.81 10.89
C ILE A 516 -15.52 13.43 10.45
N ALA A 517 -14.63 12.55 9.97
CA ALA A 517 -15.02 11.19 9.58
C ALA A 517 -15.65 10.40 10.73
N GLN A 518 -15.13 10.55 11.96
CA GLN A 518 -15.69 9.92 13.15
C GLN A 518 -17.07 10.50 13.50
N ARG A 519 -17.23 11.83 13.46
CA ARG A 519 -18.53 12.49 13.71
C ARG A 519 -19.59 12.01 12.72
N GLU A 520 -19.25 11.98 11.43
CA GLU A 520 -20.16 11.48 10.40
C GLU A 520 -20.47 9.98 10.56
N THR A 521 -19.48 9.17 10.94
CA THR A 521 -19.69 7.74 11.24
C THR A 521 -20.69 7.55 12.38
N LEU A 522 -20.54 8.31 13.47
CA LEU A 522 -21.47 8.27 14.61
C LEU A 522 -22.87 8.73 14.22
N ARG A 523 -22.97 9.83 13.47
CA ARG A 523 -24.24 10.39 12.97
C ARG A 523 -24.99 9.40 12.08
N LEU A 524 -24.31 8.78 11.13
CA LEU A 524 -24.89 7.76 10.24
C LEU A 524 -25.38 6.54 11.03
N ASN A 525 -24.56 6.04 11.95
CA ASN A 525 -24.94 4.91 12.80
C ASN A 525 -26.17 5.21 13.68
N GLU A 526 -26.27 6.43 14.22
CA GLU A 526 -27.44 6.87 14.96
C GLU A 526 -28.69 6.96 14.07
N ALA A 527 -28.56 7.56 12.88
CA ALA A 527 -29.64 7.67 11.91
C ALA A 527 -30.15 6.29 11.46
N THR A 528 -29.25 5.34 11.18
CA THR A 528 -29.60 3.96 10.80
C THR A 528 -30.30 3.23 11.94
N ARG A 529 -29.84 3.38 13.19
CA ARG A 529 -30.52 2.80 14.37
C ARG A 529 -31.92 3.38 14.57
N LYS A 530 -32.09 4.70 14.40
CA LYS A 530 -33.39 5.37 14.47
C LYS A 530 -34.35 4.88 13.37
N LYS A 531 -33.88 4.75 12.13
CA LYS A 531 -34.65 4.18 11.01
C LYS A 531 -35.09 2.75 11.32
N ALA A 532 -34.18 1.91 11.81
CA ALA A 532 -34.48 0.52 12.18
C ALA A 532 -35.47 0.39 13.36
N ALA A 533 -35.45 1.33 14.31
CA ALA A 533 -36.43 1.37 15.40
C ALA A 533 -37.82 1.87 14.96
N ALA A 534 -37.89 2.65 13.87
CA ALA A 534 -39.13 3.23 13.34
C ALA A 534 -39.83 2.34 12.28
N SER A 535 -39.14 1.37 11.68
CA SER A 535 -39.73 0.47 10.68
C SER A 535 -40.37 -0.78 11.32
N THR A 536 -41.71 -0.84 11.33
CA THR A 536 -42.50 -2.02 11.78
C THR A 536 -43.03 -2.89 10.63
N GLY A 537 -42.52 -2.77 9.40
CA GLY A 537 -42.99 -3.58 8.26
C GLY A 537 -42.10 -3.53 7.01
N ASN A 538 -42.04 -4.69 6.32
CA ASN A 538 -41.42 -5.04 5.03
C ASN A 538 -40.06 -4.41 4.68
N ALA A 539 -38.99 -5.11 5.05
CA ALA A 539 -37.60 -4.83 4.71
C ALA A 539 -37.20 -5.13 3.24
N SER A 540 -38.14 -5.45 2.35
CA SER A 540 -37.83 -5.99 1.00
C SER A 540 -37.76 -4.96 -0.13
N GLU A 541 -38.04 -3.68 0.10
CA GLU A 541 -37.98 -2.63 -0.95
C GLU A 541 -36.71 -1.75 -0.89
N GLN A 542 -35.85 -1.90 0.12
CA GLN A 542 -34.73 -0.96 0.36
C GLN A 542 -33.38 -1.38 -0.24
N GLN A 543 -33.25 -2.57 -0.82
CA GLN A 543 -31.95 -3.18 -1.13
C GLN A 543 -31.25 -2.64 -2.40
N ASN A 544 -31.72 -1.53 -2.99
CA ASN A 544 -31.26 -1.06 -4.30
C ASN A 544 -30.85 0.42 -4.33
N GLN A 545 -30.47 1.01 -3.19
CA GLN A 545 -30.02 2.42 -3.14
C GLN A 545 -28.51 2.55 -3.37
N LEU A 546 -28.14 3.47 -4.27
CA LEU A 546 -26.75 3.80 -4.55
C LEU A 546 -26.05 4.40 -3.31
N VAL A 547 -24.80 4.06 -3.02
CA VAL A 547 -24.03 4.81 -2.00
C VAL A 547 -23.62 6.20 -2.53
N GLY A 548 -23.59 7.22 -1.68
CA GLY A 548 -23.06 8.55 -2.03
C GLY A 548 -23.92 9.70 -1.53
N ILE A 549 -23.54 10.93 -1.87
CA ILE A 549 -24.26 12.12 -1.41
C ILE A 549 -25.56 12.34 -2.19
N ASP A 550 -26.54 12.94 -1.54
CA ASP A 550 -27.76 13.46 -2.18
C ASP A 550 -27.69 14.97 -2.46
N ASP A 551 -28.80 15.53 -2.93
CA ASP A 551 -28.92 16.94 -3.32
C ASP A 551 -28.80 17.91 -2.13
N SER A 552 -28.87 17.40 -0.89
CA SER A 552 -28.65 18.14 0.36
C SER A 552 -27.23 17.98 0.90
N ASN A 553 -26.31 17.37 0.13
CA ASN A 553 -24.96 17.00 0.57
C ASN A 553 -24.94 16.02 1.76
N GLU A 554 -26.01 15.25 1.94
CA GLU A 554 -26.08 14.22 2.97
C GLU A 554 -25.62 12.87 2.40
N LEU A 555 -24.70 12.20 3.10
CA LEU A 555 -24.22 10.88 2.69
C LEU A 555 -25.31 9.84 2.94
N GLN A 556 -25.77 9.21 1.87
CA GLN A 556 -26.70 8.08 1.94
C GLN A 556 -25.91 6.77 1.81
N THR A 557 -26.06 5.91 2.81
CA THR A 557 -25.53 4.54 2.82
C THR A 557 -26.45 3.67 3.68
N ASP A 558 -26.74 2.46 3.23
CA ASP A 558 -27.52 1.47 3.98
C ASP A 558 -26.63 0.59 4.88
N LEU A 559 -25.32 0.82 4.86
CA LEU A 559 -24.35 0.08 5.65
C LEU A 559 -24.26 0.66 7.06
N LEU A 560 -24.52 -0.18 8.07
CA LEU A 560 -24.11 0.12 9.43
C LEU A 560 -22.58 0.11 9.47
N LEU A 561 -21.99 1.27 9.77
CA LEU A 561 -20.55 1.41 9.79
C LEU A 561 -19.99 0.85 11.11
N GLY A 562 -18.96 0.02 11.00
CA GLY A 562 -18.18 -0.39 12.17
C GLY A 562 -17.50 0.81 12.85
N GLN A 563 -16.85 0.57 13.99
CA GLN A 563 -15.99 1.58 14.60
C GLN A 563 -14.91 2.01 13.59
N LEU A 564 -14.75 3.32 13.40
CA LEU A 564 -13.78 3.87 12.45
C LEU A 564 -12.36 3.43 12.85
N ASN A 565 -11.65 2.81 11.91
CA ASN A 565 -10.24 2.46 12.10
C ASN A 565 -9.36 3.66 11.77
N SER A 566 -8.37 3.93 12.62
CA SER A 566 -7.34 4.94 12.37
C SER A 566 -5.96 4.30 12.40
N PHE A 567 -5.05 4.76 11.54
CA PHE A 567 -3.77 4.10 11.29
C PHE A 567 -2.60 5.08 11.41
N SER A 568 -1.57 4.71 12.15
CA SER A 568 -0.31 5.44 12.25
C SER A 568 0.88 4.50 12.02
N ILE A 569 2.01 5.05 11.58
CA ILE A 569 3.28 4.33 11.49
C ILE A 569 4.44 5.23 11.91
N GLY A 570 5.45 4.65 12.56
CA GLY A 570 6.70 5.34 12.86
C GLY A 570 7.76 4.38 13.38
N LEU A 571 8.95 4.89 13.64
CA LEU A 571 9.93 4.21 14.48
C LEU A 571 9.38 4.08 15.92
N PRO A 572 9.92 3.14 16.73
CA PRO A 572 9.55 3.07 18.14
C PRO A 572 9.66 4.43 18.83
N ASN A 573 8.61 4.82 19.55
CA ASN A 573 8.48 6.11 20.26
C ASN A 573 8.48 7.36 19.35
N ALA A 574 8.13 7.22 18.07
CA ALA A 574 7.98 8.36 17.16
C ALA A 574 7.00 9.43 17.72
N PRO A 575 7.32 10.73 17.62
CA PRO A 575 6.45 11.82 18.07
C PRO A 575 5.04 11.79 17.47
N ASP A 576 4.92 11.36 16.20
CA ASP A 576 3.62 11.23 15.53
C ASP A 576 2.80 10.06 16.09
N ALA A 577 3.43 8.94 16.47
CA ALA A 577 2.72 7.81 17.05
C ALA A 577 2.08 8.19 18.40
N ILE A 578 2.78 8.97 19.23
CA ILE A 578 2.27 9.46 20.52
C ILE A 578 1.08 10.42 20.29
N ALA A 579 1.23 11.35 19.35
CA ALA A 579 0.20 12.31 19.00
C ALA A 579 -1.06 11.66 18.41
N ALA A 580 -0.86 10.70 17.50
CA ALA A 580 -1.93 9.94 16.89
C ALA A 580 -2.74 9.15 17.92
N GLN A 581 -2.06 8.52 18.89
CA GLN A 581 -2.71 7.79 19.97
C GLN A 581 -3.57 8.72 20.83
N GLU A 582 -3.08 9.92 21.13
CA GLU A 582 -3.84 10.93 21.86
C GLU A 582 -5.12 11.33 21.13
N VAL A 583 -5.01 11.66 19.83
CA VAL A 583 -6.16 12.02 19.01
C VAL A 583 -7.14 10.87 18.91
N ALA A 584 -6.65 9.65 18.73
CA ALA A 584 -7.52 8.48 18.64
C ALA A 584 -8.29 8.23 19.94
N ASN A 585 -7.65 8.42 21.10
CA ASN A 585 -8.31 8.32 22.41
C ASN A 585 -9.41 9.39 22.55
N PHE A 586 -9.14 10.62 22.13
CA PHE A 586 -10.12 11.71 22.15
C PHE A 586 -11.32 11.41 21.24
N LEU A 587 -11.09 10.90 20.04
CA LEU A 587 -12.13 10.62 19.05
C LEU A 587 -12.88 9.30 19.29
N GLY A 588 -12.30 8.37 20.06
CA GLY A 588 -12.84 7.02 20.26
C GLY A 588 -12.72 6.14 19.00
N THR A 589 -11.69 6.34 18.17
CA THR A 589 -11.44 5.48 17.00
C THR A 589 -10.74 4.19 17.39
N LYS A 590 -10.88 3.14 16.58
CA LYS A 590 -10.09 1.91 16.73
C LYS A 590 -8.70 2.15 16.15
N HIS A 591 -7.78 2.60 17.00
CA HIS A 591 -6.42 2.96 16.55
C HIS A 591 -5.52 1.75 16.37
N HIS A 592 -4.71 1.79 15.31
CA HIS A 592 -3.67 0.84 15.02
C HIS A 592 -2.35 1.59 14.84
N THR A 593 -1.49 1.47 15.83
CA THR A 593 -0.13 2.01 15.79
C THR A 593 0.82 0.94 15.29
N PHE A 594 1.38 1.14 14.10
CA PHE A 594 2.40 0.26 13.56
C PHE A 594 3.80 0.83 13.76
N THR A 595 4.77 -0.07 13.89
CA THR A 595 6.19 0.28 13.88
C THR A 595 6.90 -0.36 12.70
N PHE A 596 7.98 0.27 12.25
CA PHE A 596 8.94 -0.30 11.31
C PHE A 596 10.36 -0.08 11.86
N THR A 597 11.30 -0.90 11.40
CA THR A 597 12.73 -0.72 11.69
C THR A 597 13.41 0.07 10.58
N ILE A 598 14.58 0.64 10.87
CA ILE A 598 15.41 1.28 9.84
C ILE A 598 15.71 0.31 8.69
N GLU A 599 16.04 -0.94 9.01
CA GLU A 599 16.30 -1.99 8.04
C GLU A 599 15.07 -2.29 7.16
N ASP A 600 13.85 -2.34 7.74
CA ASP A 600 12.61 -2.48 6.94
C ASP A 600 12.47 -1.34 5.93
N GLY A 601 12.79 -0.11 6.34
CA GLY A 601 12.74 1.06 5.48
C GLY A 601 13.79 1.03 4.37
N LEU A 602 15.04 0.74 4.70
CA LEU A 602 16.15 0.66 3.75
C LEU A 602 15.92 -0.45 2.71
N ASN A 603 15.49 -1.63 3.15
CA ASN A 603 15.20 -2.77 2.27
C ASN A 603 14.03 -2.51 1.32
N ALA A 604 13.12 -1.59 1.68
CA ALA A 604 11.97 -1.24 0.85
C ALA A 604 12.28 -0.18 -0.23
N LEU A 605 13.44 0.50 -0.19
CA LEU A 605 13.70 1.68 -1.04
C LEU A 605 13.58 1.40 -2.54
N THR A 606 14.11 0.26 -3.01
CA THR A 606 14.03 -0.10 -4.44
C THR A 606 12.58 -0.31 -4.90
N ASP A 607 11.76 -1.01 -4.09
CA ASP A 607 10.34 -1.22 -4.38
C ASP A 607 9.57 0.11 -4.31
N VAL A 608 9.88 0.95 -3.32
CA VAL A 608 9.28 2.29 -3.18
C VAL A 608 9.56 3.13 -4.42
N ILE A 609 10.80 3.18 -4.90
CA ILE A 609 11.18 3.93 -6.12
C ILE A 609 10.49 3.34 -7.35
N PHE A 610 10.43 2.02 -7.49
CA PHE A 610 9.70 1.36 -8.57
C PHE A 610 8.20 1.72 -8.57
N HIS A 611 7.57 1.74 -7.40
CA HIS A 611 6.15 2.10 -7.29
C HIS A 611 5.91 3.58 -7.52
N LEU A 612 6.72 4.46 -6.93
CA LEU A 612 6.56 5.91 -7.07
C LEU A 612 6.93 6.43 -8.45
N GLU A 613 7.91 5.80 -9.11
CA GLU A 613 8.46 6.23 -10.40
C GLU A 613 9.08 7.64 -10.29
N THR A 614 9.86 7.85 -9.22
CA THR A 614 10.55 9.11 -8.91
C THR A 614 11.88 8.86 -8.21
N PHE A 615 12.80 9.79 -8.34
CA PHE A 615 14.05 9.87 -7.56
C PHE A 615 14.10 11.12 -6.65
N ASP A 616 12.98 11.81 -6.47
CA ASP A 616 12.91 12.95 -5.56
C ASP A 616 13.09 12.53 -4.09
N VAL A 617 14.07 13.15 -3.42
CA VAL A 617 14.49 12.82 -2.05
C VAL A 617 13.34 12.99 -1.05
N THR A 618 12.65 14.13 -1.10
CA THR A 618 11.55 14.44 -0.16
C THR A 618 10.43 13.42 -0.29
N THR A 619 10.05 13.13 -1.53
CA THR A 619 8.99 12.19 -1.86
C THR A 619 9.35 10.78 -1.39
N ILE A 620 10.56 10.29 -1.67
CA ILE A 620 10.99 8.94 -1.25
C ILE A 620 11.04 8.82 0.27
N ARG A 621 11.67 9.78 0.97
CA ARG A 621 11.76 9.82 2.44
C ARG A 621 10.39 9.65 3.09
N ALA A 622 9.38 10.41 2.62
CA ALA A 622 8.03 10.39 3.17
C ALA A 622 7.18 9.20 2.67
N SER A 623 7.47 8.66 1.49
CA SER A 623 6.70 7.57 0.90
C SER A 623 7.03 6.21 1.52
N THR A 624 8.28 5.98 1.96
CA THR A 624 8.68 4.66 2.49
C THR A 624 7.83 4.25 3.71
N PRO A 625 7.60 5.07 4.74
CA PRO A 625 6.70 4.72 5.83
C PRO A 625 5.25 4.54 5.35
N MET A 626 4.76 5.39 4.44
CA MET A 626 3.40 5.28 3.90
C MET A 626 3.17 3.98 3.10
N PHE A 627 4.17 3.55 2.33
CA PHE A 627 4.19 2.29 1.61
C PHE A 627 4.10 1.11 2.58
N LEU A 628 4.93 1.12 3.63
CA LEU A 628 4.93 0.07 4.66
C LEU A 628 3.61 0.04 5.46
N LEU A 629 3.05 1.20 5.78
CA LEU A 629 1.75 1.33 6.44
C LEU A 629 0.63 0.76 5.58
N SER A 630 0.63 1.06 4.28
CA SER A 630 -0.38 0.59 3.33
C SER A 630 -0.39 -0.94 3.23
N ARG A 631 0.78 -1.58 3.28
CA ARG A 631 0.90 -3.05 3.38
C ARG A 631 0.16 -3.61 4.60
N LYS A 632 0.29 -2.95 5.76
CA LYS A 632 -0.38 -3.36 7.01
C LYS A 632 -1.88 -3.12 6.95
N ILE A 633 -2.31 -1.97 6.42
CA ILE A 633 -3.73 -1.63 6.21
C ILE A 633 -4.40 -2.67 5.31
N LYS A 634 -3.78 -3.02 4.18
CA LYS A 634 -4.29 -4.06 3.28
C LYS A 634 -4.44 -5.41 3.98
N ALA A 635 -3.45 -5.80 4.79
CA ALA A 635 -3.49 -7.06 5.54
C ALA A 635 -4.65 -7.14 6.54
N MET A 636 -5.22 -5.99 6.92
CA MET A 636 -6.41 -5.89 7.77
C MET A 636 -7.73 -5.91 6.99
N GLY A 637 -7.69 -5.99 5.65
CA GLY A 637 -8.87 -6.00 4.79
C GLY A 637 -9.47 -4.63 4.50
N VAL A 638 -8.79 -3.54 4.88
CA VAL A 638 -9.21 -2.17 4.56
C VAL A 638 -8.76 -1.84 3.13
N LYS A 639 -9.68 -1.28 2.33
CA LYS A 639 -9.45 -0.95 0.92
C LYS A 639 -9.34 0.53 0.64
N MET A 640 -9.82 1.38 1.55
CA MET A 640 -9.85 2.83 1.35
C MET A 640 -9.46 3.54 2.65
N VAL A 641 -8.69 4.63 2.52
CA VAL A 641 -8.34 5.51 3.63
C VAL A 641 -8.50 6.98 3.25
N LEU A 642 -8.94 7.78 4.21
CA LEU A 642 -8.87 9.24 4.11
C LEU A 642 -7.51 9.74 4.62
N SER A 643 -6.94 10.76 3.96
CA SER A 643 -5.66 11.37 4.30
C SER A 643 -5.75 12.91 4.34
N GLY A 644 -4.82 13.54 5.05
CA GLY A 644 -4.75 15.00 5.24
C GLY A 644 -3.89 15.77 4.22
N GLU A 645 -3.46 15.13 3.13
CA GLU A 645 -2.62 15.77 2.09
C GLU A 645 -3.34 16.96 1.43
N GLY A 646 -2.56 17.98 1.03
CA GLY A 646 -3.07 19.19 0.38
C GLY A 646 -3.23 20.38 1.34
N SER A 647 -3.35 20.13 2.64
CA SER A 647 -3.56 21.20 3.63
C SER A 647 -2.38 22.19 3.69
N ASP A 648 -1.15 21.67 3.73
CA ASP A 648 0.06 22.49 3.85
C ASP A 648 0.24 23.42 2.63
N GLU A 649 -0.15 22.97 1.45
CA GLU A 649 -0.06 23.69 0.18
C GLU A 649 -1.11 24.80 0.08
N ILE A 650 -2.32 24.56 0.59
CA ILE A 650 -3.44 25.52 0.54
C ILE A 650 -3.29 26.65 1.57
N PHE A 651 -2.72 26.31 2.74
CA PHE A 651 -2.69 27.18 3.92
C PHE A 651 -1.30 27.62 4.36
N GLY A 652 -0.26 27.32 3.56
CA GLY A 652 1.13 27.68 3.86
C GLY A 652 1.64 27.02 5.14
N GLY A 653 1.46 25.71 5.25
CA GLY A 653 1.77 24.95 6.46
C GLY A 653 3.21 24.47 6.60
N TYR A 654 4.01 24.52 5.53
CA TYR A 654 5.44 24.21 5.62
C TYR A 654 6.22 25.33 6.30
N LEU A 655 7.23 24.97 7.09
CA LEU A 655 7.99 25.94 7.90
C LEU A 655 8.68 27.05 7.10
N TYR A 656 8.98 26.86 5.81
CA TYR A 656 9.58 27.92 5.00
C TYR A 656 8.58 29.06 4.69
N PHE A 657 7.26 28.85 4.82
CA PHE A 657 6.26 29.92 4.67
C PHE A 657 6.37 31.00 5.74
N HIS A 658 7.07 30.75 6.86
CA HIS A 658 7.42 31.80 7.83
C HIS A 658 8.29 32.90 7.20
N ASN A 659 8.98 32.60 6.10
CA ASN A 659 9.84 33.53 5.38
C ASN A 659 9.13 34.19 4.18
N ALA A 660 7.81 34.01 4.04
CA ALA A 660 7.06 34.67 2.98
C ALA A 660 7.20 36.20 3.11
N PRO A 661 7.64 36.91 2.06
CA PRO A 661 7.92 38.35 2.16
C PRO A 661 6.63 39.18 2.29
N ASP A 662 5.56 38.75 1.63
CA ASP A 662 4.26 39.41 1.66
C ASP A 662 3.12 38.44 1.29
N LYS A 663 1.89 38.93 1.34
CA LYS A 663 0.68 38.14 1.06
C LYS A 663 0.58 37.67 -0.40
N ALA A 664 1.13 38.43 -1.34
CA ALA A 664 1.09 38.08 -2.77
C ALA A 664 2.04 36.90 -3.04
N ALA A 665 3.28 36.98 -2.54
CA ALA A 665 4.27 35.92 -2.63
C ALA A 665 3.80 34.64 -1.91
N PHE A 666 3.15 34.77 -0.74
CA PHE A 666 2.49 33.66 -0.04
C PHE A 666 1.46 32.96 -0.94
N HIS A 667 0.57 33.74 -1.55
CA HIS A 667 -0.50 33.20 -2.40
C HIS A 667 0.04 32.51 -3.67
N GLN A 668 0.97 33.15 -4.35
CA GLN A 668 1.61 32.60 -5.55
C GLN A 668 2.33 31.28 -5.24
N GLU A 669 2.99 31.17 -4.09
CA GLU A 669 3.61 29.93 -3.64
C GLU A 669 2.57 28.86 -3.32
N CYS A 670 1.47 29.19 -2.63
CA CYS A 670 0.35 28.25 -2.44
C CYS A 670 -0.18 27.73 -3.78
N ILE A 671 -0.41 28.61 -4.77
CA ILE A 671 -0.87 28.21 -6.11
C ILE A 671 0.16 27.31 -6.78
N ARG A 672 1.46 27.65 -6.73
CA ARG A 672 2.54 26.84 -7.30
C ARG A 672 2.58 25.45 -6.68
N ARG A 673 2.41 25.35 -5.36
CA ARG A 673 2.37 24.06 -4.64
C ARG A 673 1.14 23.25 -5.05
N VAL A 674 -0.04 23.85 -5.03
CA VAL A 674 -1.28 23.17 -5.46
C VAL A 674 -1.18 22.67 -6.91
N LYS A 675 -0.61 23.48 -7.82
CA LYS A 675 -0.36 23.10 -9.22
C LYS A 675 0.55 21.88 -9.35
N ASN A 676 1.53 21.75 -8.47
CA ASN A 676 2.58 20.74 -8.54
C ASN A 676 2.33 19.52 -7.65
N LEU A 677 1.22 19.49 -6.89
CA LEU A 677 0.84 18.37 -6.02
C LEU A 677 0.86 17.01 -6.74
N HIS A 678 0.45 16.97 -8.01
CA HIS A 678 0.40 15.75 -8.82
C HIS A 678 1.77 15.10 -9.09
N LEU A 679 2.87 15.81 -8.82
CA LEU A 679 4.25 15.36 -9.00
C LEU A 679 4.93 15.03 -7.65
N ALA A 680 4.29 15.34 -6.52
CA ALA A 680 4.84 15.15 -5.18
C ALA A 680 3.81 14.47 -4.27
N ASP A 681 3.09 15.22 -3.44
CA ASP A 681 2.25 14.68 -2.36
C ASP A 681 1.07 13.82 -2.86
N CYS A 682 0.42 14.21 -3.96
CA CYS A 682 -0.60 13.35 -4.58
C CYS A 682 0.03 12.10 -5.20
N LEU A 683 1.22 12.21 -5.82
CA LEU A 683 1.94 11.07 -6.37
C LEU A 683 2.29 10.06 -5.27
N ARG A 684 2.83 10.54 -4.15
CA ARG A 684 3.12 9.74 -2.95
C ARG A 684 1.85 9.09 -2.40
N ALA A 685 0.84 9.88 -2.06
CA ALA A 685 -0.38 9.38 -1.46
C ALA A 685 -1.07 8.35 -2.35
N ASN A 686 -1.14 8.61 -3.65
CA ASN A 686 -1.78 7.70 -4.59
C ASN A 686 -0.96 6.43 -4.81
N LYS A 687 0.34 6.52 -5.14
CA LYS A 687 1.15 5.35 -5.53
C LYS A 687 1.60 4.51 -4.33
N SER A 688 1.95 5.13 -3.19
CA SER A 688 2.35 4.38 -2.00
C SER A 688 1.20 3.52 -1.43
N THR A 689 -0.04 4.03 -1.45
CA THR A 689 -1.19 3.21 -1.02
C THR A 689 -1.62 2.22 -2.08
N SER A 690 -1.63 2.62 -3.36
CA SER A 690 -2.02 1.75 -4.47
C SER A 690 -1.04 0.59 -4.67
N ALA A 691 0.22 0.70 -4.25
CA ALA A 691 1.18 -0.41 -4.22
C ALA A 691 0.66 -1.65 -3.46
N TRP A 692 -0.32 -1.46 -2.57
CA TRP A 692 -0.94 -2.53 -1.79
C TRP A 692 -2.44 -2.64 -2.02
N GLY A 693 -2.98 -2.05 -3.09
CA GLY A 693 -4.41 -2.08 -3.39
C GLY A 693 -5.25 -1.43 -2.29
N VAL A 694 -4.80 -0.24 -1.85
CA VAL A 694 -5.49 0.66 -0.93
C VAL A 694 -5.67 2.01 -1.63
N GLU A 695 -6.90 2.49 -1.71
CA GLU A 695 -7.22 3.82 -2.23
C GLU A 695 -7.04 4.90 -1.15
N ALA A 696 -6.36 5.99 -1.51
CA ALA A 696 -6.25 7.18 -0.67
C ALA A 696 -7.17 8.29 -1.18
N ARG A 697 -7.98 8.87 -0.28
CA ARG A 697 -8.85 10.02 -0.56
C ARG A 697 -8.36 11.24 0.21
N VAL A 698 -8.38 12.41 -0.45
CA VAL A 698 -7.74 13.65 0.04
C VAL A 698 -8.76 14.79 0.11
N PRO A 699 -9.49 14.97 1.23
CA PRO A 699 -10.55 15.98 1.36
C PRO A 699 -10.09 17.43 1.16
N PHE A 700 -8.85 17.77 1.49
CA PHE A 700 -8.35 19.13 1.27
C PHE A 700 -8.29 19.52 -0.23
N LEU A 701 -8.29 18.55 -1.15
CA LEU A 701 -8.20 18.79 -2.59
C LEU A 701 -9.56 18.73 -3.30
N ASP A 702 -10.64 18.85 -2.54
CA ASP A 702 -11.98 19.00 -3.08
C ASP A 702 -12.14 20.30 -3.85
N LYS A 703 -12.83 20.26 -5.01
CA LYS A 703 -12.98 21.42 -5.89
C LYS A 703 -13.69 22.58 -5.18
N GLU A 704 -14.73 22.29 -4.41
CA GLU A 704 -15.51 23.31 -3.70
C GLU A 704 -14.70 23.88 -2.55
N PHE A 705 -14.08 23.01 -1.74
CA PHE A 705 -13.23 23.45 -0.65
C PHE A 705 -12.01 24.25 -1.13
N LEU A 706 -11.34 23.84 -2.20
CA LEU A 706 -10.26 24.60 -2.84
C LEU A 706 -10.76 25.96 -3.30
N ASN A 707 -11.94 26.03 -3.91
CA ASN A 707 -12.51 27.30 -4.32
C ASN A 707 -12.80 28.21 -3.11
N THR A 708 -13.30 27.68 -2.00
CA THR A 708 -13.46 28.46 -0.76
C THR A 708 -12.10 28.91 -0.23
N ALA A 709 -11.18 27.98 0.00
CA ALA A 709 -9.91 28.24 0.66
C ALA A 709 -8.96 29.12 -0.16
N MET A 710 -8.91 28.97 -1.48
CA MET A 710 -7.99 29.72 -2.35
C MET A 710 -8.47 31.14 -2.67
N ASN A 711 -9.74 31.48 -2.41
CA ASN A 711 -10.27 32.84 -2.64
C ASN A 711 -10.31 33.72 -1.37
N ILE A 712 -9.81 33.22 -0.22
CA ILE A 712 -9.61 34.00 1.01
C ILE A 712 -8.42 34.95 0.84
N ASP A 713 -8.49 36.17 1.40
CA ASP A 713 -7.37 37.12 1.44
C ASP A 713 -6.14 36.44 2.05
N PRO A 714 -5.02 36.34 1.32
CA PRO A 714 -3.82 35.69 1.84
C PRO A 714 -3.24 36.39 3.08
N ALA A 715 -3.61 37.65 3.36
CA ALA A 715 -3.28 38.33 4.61
C ALA A 715 -3.80 37.58 5.84
N ASP A 716 -4.95 36.91 5.74
CA ASP A 716 -5.49 36.11 6.84
C ASP A 716 -4.68 34.82 7.04
N LYS A 717 -4.07 34.29 5.96
CA LYS A 717 -3.24 33.08 5.99
C LYS A 717 -1.80 33.32 6.45
N LEU A 718 -1.33 34.57 6.38
CA LEU A 718 0.03 34.92 6.75
C LEU A 718 0.32 34.54 8.21
N ILE A 719 1.54 34.06 8.39
CA ILE A 719 2.07 33.73 9.69
C ILE A 719 2.57 35.02 10.33
N ASP A 720 2.09 35.32 11.53
CA ASP A 720 2.40 36.52 12.29
C ASP A 720 2.59 36.14 13.75
N ARG A 721 3.86 36.03 14.18
CA ARG A 721 4.20 35.61 15.54
C ARG A 721 3.79 36.64 16.58
N ASP A 722 3.84 37.93 16.25
CA ASP A 722 3.50 39.00 17.18
C ASP A 722 1.99 39.03 17.45
N ALA A 723 1.19 38.67 16.44
CA ALA A 723 -0.24 38.44 16.58
C ALA A 723 -0.62 37.02 17.06
N GLY A 724 0.35 36.16 17.39
CA GLY A 724 0.11 34.77 17.81
C GLY A 724 -0.41 33.84 16.71
N ARG A 725 -0.29 34.22 15.44
CA ARG A 725 -0.69 33.42 14.28
C ARG A 725 0.45 32.52 13.85
N ILE A 726 0.30 31.22 14.11
CA ILE A 726 1.21 30.17 13.62
C ILE A 726 0.81 29.67 12.23
N GLU A 727 1.57 28.75 11.64
CA GLU A 727 1.23 28.14 10.36
C GLU A 727 -0.17 27.53 10.39
N LYS A 728 -0.92 27.76 9.29
CA LYS A 728 -2.33 27.33 9.14
C LYS A 728 -3.27 27.90 10.22
N TYR A 729 -2.96 29.06 10.79
CA TYR A 729 -3.79 29.71 11.82
C TYR A 729 -5.27 29.76 11.44
N ILE A 730 -5.62 30.13 10.20
CA ILE A 730 -7.02 30.23 9.80
C ILE A 730 -7.77 28.91 9.85
N LEU A 731 -7.09 27.80 9.55
CA LEU A 731 -7.67 26.46 9.63
C LEU A 731 -7.86 26.07 11.10
N ARG A 732 -6.86 26.33 11.95
CA ARG A 732 -6.95 26.08 13.40
C ARG A 732 -8.10 26.88 14.01
N LYS A 733 -8.19 28.17 13.69
CA LYS A 733 -9.27 29.05 14.16
C LYS A 733 -10.63 28.63 13.62
N ALA A 734 -10.71 28.16 12.37
CA ALA A 734 -11.94 27.60 11.84
C ALA A 734 -12.42 26.37 12.62
N PHE A 735 -11.56 25.62 13.31
CA PHE A 735 -11.94 24.45 14.12
C PHE A 735 -11.84 24.65 15.63
N ASP A 736 -11.51 25.87 16.05
CA ASP A 736 -11.61 26.32 17.44
C ASP A 736 -13.07 26.69 17.72
N THR A 737 -13.73 25.87 18.53
CA THR A 737 -15.16 26.01 18.88
C THR A 737 -15.34 26.53 20.30
N THR A 738 -14.31 27.12 20.91
CA THR A 738 -14.37 27.62 22.30
C THR A 738 -15.40 28.73 22.51
N ASP A 739 -15.76 29.44 21.43
CA ASP A 739 -16.81 30.45 21.37
C ASP A 739 -18.18 29.91 20.91
N GLU A 740 -18.30 28.60 20.66
CA GLU A 740 -19.52 27.92 20.21
C GLU A 740 -19.92 26.82 21.20
N PRO A 741 -20.63 27.15 22.31
CA PRO A 741 -20.86 26.22 23.42
C PRO A 741 -21.67 24.97 23.06
N GLU A 742 -22.49 25.04 22.01
CA GLU A 742 -23.27 23.90 21.50
C GLU A 742 -22.46 22.98 20.56
N THR A 743 -21.25 23.39 20.19
CA THR A 743 -20.39 22.63 19.28
C THR A 743 -19.27 21.97 20.06
N ALA A 744 -19.32 20.64 20.14
CA ALA A 744 -18.24 19.87 20.75
C ALA A 744 -16.89 20.16 20.05
N PRO A 745 -15.76 20.18 20.78
CA PRO A 745 -14.44 20.40 20.18
C PRO A 745 -14.08 19.31 19.15
N TYR A 746 -13.47 19.72 18.04
CA TYR A 746 -13.03 18.76 17.00
C TYR A 746 -11.77 18.00 17.41
N LEU A 747 -10.89 18.63 18.18
CA LEU A 747 -9.60 18.08 18.60
C LEU A 747 -9.28 18.50 20.04
N PRO A 748 -8.36 17.80 20.72
CA PRO A 748 -7.73 18.33 21.92
C PRO A 748 -7.03 19.65 21.61
N ASP A 749 -7.11 20.62 22.51
CA ASP A 749 -6.48 21.95 22.36
C ASP A 749 -4.99 21.85 22.00
N LYS A 750 -4.26 20.95 22.70
CA LYS A 750 -2.84 20.70 22.44
C LYS A 750 -2.53 20.15 21.04
N ILE A 751 -3.48 19.52 20.36
CA ILE A 751 -3.33 19.06 18.97
C ILE A 751 -3.75 20.16 17.99
N LEU A 752 -4.86 20.85 18.29
CA LEU A 752 -5.37 21.95 17.45
C LEU A 752 -4.33 23.07 17.28
N TRP A 753 -3.54 23.35 18.30
CA TRP A 753 -2.48 24.37 18.30
C TRP A 753 -1.06 23.80 18.26
N ARG A 754 -0.89 22.49 17.98
CA ARG A 754 0.42 21.86 17.80
C ARG A 754 1.13 22.44 16.58
N GLN A 755 2.36 22.92 16.75
CA GLN A 755 3.22 23.33 15.63
C GLN A 755 3.44 22.17 14.65
N LYS A 756 3.50 22.48 13.35
CA LYS A 756 3.80 21.54 12.27
C LYS A 756 5.04 20.69 12.57
N GLU A 757 4.85 19.38 12.47
CA GLU A 757 5.91 18.38 12.31
C GLU A 757 5.83 17.85 10.87
N GLN A 758 6.94 17.86 10.13
CA GLN A 758 6.97 17.27 8.80
C GLN A 758 6.95 15.74 8.90
N PHE A 759 6.29 15.06 7.95
CA PHE A 759 6.06 13.61 8.05
C PHE A 759 7.36 12.81 8.18
N SER A 760 8.39 13.14 7.40
CA SER A 760 9.69 12.45 7.44
C SER A 760 10.44 12.61 8.76
N ASP A 761 10.17 13.68 9.51
CA ASP A 761 10.74 13.92 10.84
C ASP A 761 9.85 13.31 11.95
N GLY A 762 8.53 13.43 11.80
CA GLY A 762 7.51 12.93 12.72
C GLY A 762 7.48 11.41 12.85
N VAL A 763 7.86 10.68 11.79
CA VAL A 763 8.03 9.21 11.82
C VAL A 763 9.22 8.75 12.68
N GLY A 764 10.11 9.66 13.08
CA GLY A 764 11.24 9.40 13.98
C GLY A 764 12.57 9.83 13.40
N TYR A 765 13.33 10.63 14.17
CA TYR A 765 14.54 11.31 13.71
C TYR A 765 15.62 10.41 13.11
N GLY A 766 15.75 9.17 13.61
CA GLY A 766 16.74 8.21 13.10
C GLY A 766 16.50 7.76 11.65
N TRP A 767 15.32 7.99 11.06
CA TRP A 767 15.01 7.53 9.70
C TRP A 767 15.83 8.28 8.64
N ILE A 768 15.77 9.61 8.63
CA ILE A 768 16.50 10.41 7.64
C ILE A 768 18.01 10.29 7.86
N ASP A 769 18.46 10.22 9.11
CA ASP A 769 19.88 10.10 9.42
C ASP A 769 20.43 8.77 8.87
N ALA A 770 19.68 7.67 9.04
CA ALA A 770 20.03 6.39 8.44
C ALA A 770 20.04 6.41 6.89
N LEU A 771 19.15 7.17 6.25
CA LEU A 771 19.16 7.31 4.79
C LEU A 771 20.44 8.00 4.30
N LYS A 772 20.86 9.08 4.99
CA LYS A 772 22.08 9.81 4.68
C LYS A 772 23.33 8.95 4.93
N ASP A 773 23.38 8.29 6.09
CA ASP A 773 24.50 7.42 6.45
C ASP A 773 24.65 6.27 5.44
N ASN A 774 23.55 5.68 4.99
CA ASN A 774 23.60 4.60 4.02
C ASN A 774 23.94 5.10 2.61
N ALA A 775 23.47 6.30 2.23
CA ALA A 775 23.89 6.92 0.97
C ALA A 775 25.41 7.16 0.91
N GLU A 776 26.04 7.52 2.03
CA GLU A 776 27.49 7.69 2.15
C GLU A 776 28.26 6.37 1.90
N LEU A 777 27.66 5.22 2.23
CA LEU A 777 28.23 3.90 1.96
C LEU A 777 28.13 3.50 0.48
N HIS A 778 27.14 4.02 -0.25
CA HIS A 778 26.85 3.65 -1.64
C HIS A 778 27.36 4.63 -2.68
N VAL A 779 27.61 5.89 -2.30
CA VAL A 779 28.03 6.95 -3.23
C VAL A 779 29.30 7.62 -2.72
N THR A 780 30.40 7.45 -3.46
CA THR A 780 31.69 8.05 -3.11
C THR A 780 31.80 9.50 -3.62
N ASP A 781 32.73 10.27 -3.06
CA ASP A 781 33.05 11.62 -3.56
C ASP A 781 33.55 11.59 -5.02
N GLU A 782 34.19 10.49 -5.42
CA GLU A 782 34.64 10.28 -6.80
C GLU A 782 33.46 10.10 -7.77
N MET A 783 32.41 9.39 -7.35
CA MET A 783 31.18 9.27 -8.13
C MET A 783 30.50 10.63 -8.29
N MET A 784 30.43 11.44 -7.22
CA MET A 784 29.86 12.79 -7.28
C MET A 784 30.66 13.72 -8.21
N LYS A 785 32.00 13.58 -8.26
CA LYS A 785 32.87 14.35 -9.16
C LYS A 785 32.76 13.91 -10.62
N ASN A 786 32.42 12.65 -10.86
CA ASN A 786 32.31 12.04 -12.18
C ASN A 786 30.89 11.50 -12.40
N PRO A 787 29.87 12.38 -12.50
CA PRO A 787 28.49 11.96 -12.68
C PRO A 787 28.32 11.22 -14.01
N LYS A 788 27.31 10.35 -14.08
CA LYS A 788 27.02 9.57 -15.28
C LYS A 788 26.73 10.52 -16.48
N PRO A 789 27.43 10.40 -17.62
CA PRO A 789 27.26 11.32 -18.75
C PRO A 789 25.82 11.40 -19.29
N GLU A 790 25.07 10.30 -19.23
CA GLU A 790 23.69 10.20 -19.68
C GLU A 790 22.70 11.07 -18.87
N TRP A 791 23.08 11.58 -17.70
CA TRP A 791 22.25 12.48 -16.92
C TRP A 791 22.26 13.93 -17.45
N GLY A 792 23.21 14.28 -18.32
CA GLY A 792 23.32 15.63 -18.87
C GLY A 792 23.39 16.69 -17.78
N ASN A 793 22.41 17.60 -17.75
CA ASN A 793 22.33 18.68 -16.77
C ASN A 793 21.55 18.32 -15.49
N ASP A 794 20.85 17.17 -15.45
CA ASP A 794 20.04 16.75 -14.31
C ASP A 794 20.87 15.96 -13.28
N ILE A 795 22.00 16.55 -12.88
CA ILE A 795 22.95 15.91 -11.96
C ILE A 795 22.42 16.02 -10.52
N PRO A 796 22.41 14.92 -9.75
CA PRO A 796 22.13 14.97 -8.32
C PRO A 796 23.20 15.77 -7.55
N ASP A 797 22.77 16.65 -6.66
CA ASP A 797 23.62 17.57 -5.89
C ASP A 797 23.97 17.04 -4.48
N SER A 798 23.46 15.86 -4.13
CA SER A 798 23.75 15.15 -2.88
C SER A 798 23.91 13.65 -3.14
N LYS A 799 24.65 12.97 -2.24
CA LYS A 799 24.85 11.52 -2.32
C LYS A 799 23.56 10.73 -2.20
N GLU A 800 22.62 11.20 -1.38
CA GLU A 800 21.31 10.57 -1.24
C GLU A 800 20.48 10.68 -2.53
N ALA A 801 20.43 11.88 -3.14
CA ALA A 801 19.78 12.05 -4.44
C ALA A 801 20.46 11.22 -5.54
N TYR A 802 21.80 11.12 -5.51
CA TYR A 802 22.58 10.28 -6.44
C TYR A 802 22.21 8.81 -6.27
N TRP A 803 22.13 8.34 -5.03
CA TRP A 803 21.79 6.96 -4.71
C TRP A 803 20.39 6.59 -5.21
N TYR A 804 19.40 7.45 -4.97
CA TYR A 804 18.04 7.26 -5.49
C TYR A 804 17.97 7.34 -7.01
N ARG A 805 18.74 8.23 -7.64
CA ARG A 805 18.80 8.30 -9.11
C ARG A 805 19.40 7.02 -9.69
N CYS A 806 20.42 6.45 -9.09
CA CYS A 806 20.94 5.14 -9.49
C CYS A 806 19.88 4.04 -9.40
N MET A 807 19.14 3.95 -8.29
CA MET A 807 18.05 2.97 -8.15
C MET A 807 16.93 3.21 -9.19
N PHE A 808 16.61 4.46 -9.50
CA PHE A 808 15.63 4.78 -10.53
C PHE A 808 16.10 4.32 -11.92
N ASP A 809 17.36 4.58 -12.27
CA ASP A 809 17.95 4.16 -13.56
C ASP A 809 18.03 2.63 -13.70
N GLU A 810 18.07 1.87 -12.58
CA GLU A 810 18.01 0.40 -12.61
C GLU A 810 16.63 -0.12 -13.02
N HIS A 811 15.56 0.62 -12.71
CA HIS A 811 14.18 0.26 -13.04
C HIS A 811 13.70 0.83 -14.38
N PHE A 812 14.10 2.07 -14.67
CA PHE A 812 13.54 2.84 -15.77
C PHE A 812 14.63 3.37 -16.72
N PRO A 813 14.37 3.36 -18.03
CA PRO A 813 15.25 4.02 -19.00
C PRO A 813 15.46 5.51 -18.66
N SER A 814 16.62 6.05 -19.00
CA SER A 814 17.01 7.43 -18.65
C SER A 814 16.00 8.50 -19.08
N TYR A 815 15.34 8.35 -20.23
CA TYR A 815 14.34 9.31 -20.72
C TYR A 815 13.09 9.40 -19.81
N CYS A 816 12.85 8.41 -18.94
CA CYS A 816 11.75 8.48 -17.98
C CYS A 816 12.00 9.51 -16.87
N ALA A 817 13.25 9.92 -16.67
CA ALA A 817 13.61 10.92 -15.67
C ALA A 817 12.95 12.29 -15.93
N ASP A 818 12.60 12.60 -17.18
CA ASP A 818 11.91 13.85 -17.55
C ASP A 818 10.50 13.97 -16.92
N THR A 819 9.96 12.88 -16.38
CA THR A 819 8.67 12.88 -15.67
C THR A 819 8.79 13.23 -14.19
N VAL A 820 10.01 13.35 -13.66
CA VAL A 820 10.30 13.59 -12.25
C VAL A 820 10.53 15.07 -11.98
N MET A 821 9.94 15.59 -10.90
CA MET A 821 10.17 16.95 -10.42
C MET A 821 10.73 16.92 -9.01
N ARG A 822 11.83 17.66 -8.78
CA ARG A 822 12.46 17.77 -7.46
C ARG A 822 11.70 18.75 -6.59
N TRP A 823 11.28 18.32 -5.40
CA TRP A 823 10.62 19.18 -4.44
C TRP A 823 11.64 20.16 -3.85
N THR A 824 11.44 21.46 -4.09
CA THR A 824 12.36 22.52 -3.66
C THR A 824 11.62 23.66 -2.93
N PRO A 825 12.05 24.06 -1.72
CA PRO A 825 11.49 25.20 -0.98
C PRO A 825 11.89 26.55 -1.60
N THR A 826 10.95 27.48 -1.76
CA THR A 826 11.18 28.78 -2.45
C THR A 826 11.98 29.78 -1.63
N TRP A 827 11.77 29.82 -0.30
CA TRP A 827 12.42 30.77 0.62
C TRP A 827 13.39 30.08 1.58
N SER A 828 14.17 29.14 1.05
CA SER A 828 15.22 28.45 1.78
C SER A 828 16.50 28.41 0.96
N ASN A 829 17.63 28.69 1.61
CA ASN A 829 18.96 28.62 1.01
C ASN A 829 19.61 27.23 1.20
N GLN A 830 18.85 26.24 1.66
CA GLN A 830 19.37 24.93 2.01
C GLN A 830 19.08 23.90 0.92
N THR A 831 20.07 23.04 0.70
CA THR A 831 19.98 21.91 -0.22
C THR A 831 19.23 20.72 0.38
N ASP A 832 19.20 20.60 1.72
CA ASP A 832 18.38 19.59 2.40
C ASP A 832 16.93 20.10 2.53
N PRO A 833 15.94 19.36 1.99
CA PRO A 833 14.54 19.75 2.05
C PRO A 833 13.88 19.50 3.42
N SER A 834 14.57 18.89 4.39
CA SER A 834 14.01 18.59 5.71
C SER A 834 13.64 19.84 6.52
N GLY A 835 12.53 19.75 7.26
CA GLY A 835 12.06 20.81 8.14
C GLY A 835 13.06 21.14 9.26
N ARG A 836 13.86 20.14 9.66
CA ARG A 836 14.99 20.29 10.60
C ARG A 836 16.03 21.30 10.15
N ALA A 837 16.23 21.44 8.85
CA ALA A 837 17.22 22.35 8.32
C ALA A 837 16.76 23.82 8.50
N ILE A 838 15.45 24.08 8.58
CA ILE A 838 14.91 25.44 8.75
C ILE A 838 15.06 25.89 10.20
N GLY A 839 15.74 27.01 10.46
CA GLY A 839 16.08 27.49 11.81
C GLY A 839 14.91 27.72 12.78
N VAL A 840 13.67 27.80 12.27
CA VAL A 840 12.44 27.83 13.09
C VAL A 840 12.24 26.53 13.88
N HIS A 841 12.68 25.39 13.34
CA HIS A 841 12.60 24.09 14.01
C HIS A 841 13.48 24.06 15.27
N GLU A 842 14.69 24.62 15.21
CA GLU A 842 15.64 24.64 16.34
C GLU A 842 15.17 25.52 17.51
N GLN A 843 14.47 26.63 17.22
CA GLN A 843 13.94 27.55 18.24
C GLN A 843 12.96 26.87 19.21
N LYS A 844 12.20 25.86 18.75
CA LYS A 844 11.29 25.06 19.59
C LYS A 844 12.03 24.29 20.67
N TYR A 845 13.16 23.67 20.33
CA TYR A 845 13.94 22.84 21.26
C TYR A 845 14.90 23.66 22.13
N ALA A 846 15.23 24.89 21.72
CA ALA A 846 16.01 25.83 22.54
C ALA A 846 15.23 26.34 23.75
N HIS A 847 13.89 26.45 23.68
CA HIS A 847 13.03 26.83 24.80
C HIS A 847 12.56 25.66 25.68
N ALA A 848 12.89 24.42 25.30
CA ALA A 848 12.57 23.20 26.05
C ALA A 848 13.73 22.71 26.94
N LYS A 849 14.80 23.50 27.09
CA LYS A 849 15.93 23.25 28.00
C LYS A 849 15.90 24.17 29.21
#